data_AF-A0A6J6TJZ9-F1
#
_entry.id   AF-A0A6J6TJZ9-F1
#
_cell.length_a   1.000
_cell.length_b   1.000
_cell.length_c   1.000
_cell.angle_alpha   90.00
_cell.angle_beta   90.00
_cell.angle_gamma   90.00
#
_symmetry.space_group_name_H-M   'P 1'
#
loop_
_entity.id
_entity.type
_entity.pdbx_description
1 polymer ?
#
loop_
_entity_poly.entity_id
_entity_poly.type
_entity_poly.pdbx_seq_one_letter_code
_entity_poly.pdbx_strand_id
1 'polypeptide(L)'
;MRVDSSVVRSGQWWDHKIPPLIAAAALASLPALNPNGLQLLIDLILFLIAAVGVAAFGHVVNDLADITTDELAGASNQMAALSTQARVGVLAATALCGLLPWIWLPHTTVVLGLLGAEVALLLIYSLKPIRLKDRSAAGVLADALYAYVVPILLSVEVFTQIAGISAPGLAITLSVGLWALLMGLRGILWHQIGDIAHDQRAGVTTLATKIGVTHSRRILGVMVIFEFFAAATALLMVAQGTQQQWLPYFGLAYVAYRMFQMSVLWSEPVHLRSLRHSGGRIRFLGFVVLNEFVEKWIPLAALIALALKLPLLWLVVLVYLMVFDNAAVEFLRRDLPALPDAMNRLAHERKSRRNIRKVAASRKALLAAGPAKVTAEIMNQCRWVFVVCGPEMHTETLRTAVKNLAPLTSLEIWVVTDSTRNVCPIDLDGIHTVVDVATPKHFDDHQASIWLKTGIHNHLPVGEWCYLDSDIIAVRPGVEEIFEHRHGPVAFASDLTISVNQVDRFSPWAMNCECTGFGETHSCSHLREQISERFGAQVPGDWVHWNGGVFLFGPDSTEFLDMWNERAIASFEWPEWRTRDQGALIATAWSLGQQDCPRLPAEFNFIADLGNGDLCLDPERGWALHPAGPWHQARLMHLYTSRLEDPEWDLGRDVEAPVIRQTLVRANRWRRFELRQMARDGAVQGRQRLGFAMVDAYWWVEGRLGLIWLRIRRQPQRLKLSRLRASFGRRLGTKEPSA
;
A
#
# COMPACT_ATOMS: atom_id res chain seq x y z
N MET A 1 10.97 -27.69 15.79
CA MET A 1 11.63 -26.37 15.75
C MET A 1 10.81 -25.48 14.85
N ARG A 2 10.13 -24.45 15.38
CA ARG A 2 9.52 -23.42 14.54
C ARG A 2 10.66 -22.51 14.11
N VAL A 3 11.10 -22.63 12.86
CA VAL A 3 11.92 -21.60 12.23
C VAL A 3 11.02 -20.37 12.20
N ASP A 4 11.44 -19.32 12.89
CA ASP A 4 10.76 -18.04 12.83
C ASP A 4 10.76 -17.59 11.36
N SER A 5 9.59 -17.26 10.82
CA SER A 5 9.40 -16.87 9.41
C SER A 5 10.20 -15.62 9.04
N SER A 6 10.63 -14.86 10.06
CA SER A 6 11.58 -13.78 9.94
C SER A 6 12.93 -14.29 9.39
N VAL A 7 13.52 -15.35 9.97
CA VAL A 7 14.93 -15.76 9.75
C VAL A 7 15.24 -16.08 8.30
N VAL A 8 14.29 -16.67 7.57
CA VAL A 8 14.41 -16.99 6.13
C VAL A 8 13.70 -15.99 5.22
N ARG A 9 13.18 -14.89 5.80
CA ARG A 9 12.45 -13.81 5.14
C ARG A 9 11.33 -14.30 4.23
N SER A 10 10.56 -15.31 4.67
CA SER A 10 9.57 -15.97 3.79
C SER A 10 8.52 -15.01 3.25
N GLY A 11 8.19 -13.95 3.99
CA GLY A 11 7.28 -12.89 3.54
C GLY A 11 7.80 -12.07 2.34
N GLN A 12 9.08 -12.14 2.00
CA GLN A 12 9.67 -11.40 0.86
C GLN A 12 9.64 -12.19 -0.46
N TRP A 13 9.43 -13.51 -0.42
CA TRP A 13 9.55 -14.34 -1.62
C TRP A 13 8.48 -15.41 -1.79
N TRP A 14 7.77 -15.82 -0.73
CA TRP A 14 6.81 -16.93 -0.79
C TRP A 14 5.71 -16.73 -1.86
N ASP A 15 5.00 -15.60 -1.79
CA ASP A 15 3.88 -15.32 -2.70
C ASP A 15 4.31 -14.87 -4.10
N HIS A 16 5.58 -14.49 -4.28
CA HIS A 16 6.08 -13.94 -5.55
C HIS A 16 6.94 -14.91 -6.35
N LYS A 17 7.65 -15.84 -5.70
CA LYS A 17 8.58 -16.78 -6.35
C LYS A 17 8.02 -18.19 -6.49
N ILE A 18 7.20 -18.66 -5.55
CA ILE A 18 6.69 -20.05 -5.58
C ILE A 18 5.54 -20.25 -6.59
N PRO A 19 4.50 -19.38 -6.68
CA PRO A 19 3.42 -19.57 -7.65
C PRO A 19 3.87 -19.67 -9.11
N PRO A 20 4.82 -18.86 -9.63
CA PRO A 20 5.34 -19.03 -10.99
C PRO A 20 5.95 -20.41 -11.24
N LEU A 21 6.62 -21.01 -10.25
CA LEU A 21 7.19 -22.35 -10.36
C LEU A 21 6.10 -23.42 -10.43
N ILE A 22 5.04 -23.28 -9.63
CA ILE A 22 3.87 -24.16 -9.69
C ILE A 22 3.19 -24.08 -11.06
N ALA A 23 3.05 -22.87 -11.61
CA ALA A 23 2.55 -22.67 -12.97
C ALA A 23 3.41 -23.39 -14.01
N ALA A 24 4.73 -23.19 -13.97
CA ALA A 24 5.67 -23.82 -14.90
C ALA A 24 5.61 -25.36 -14.82
N ALA A 25 5.66 -25.93 -13.61
CA ALA A 25 5.53 -27.37 -13.37
C ALA A 25 4.21 -27.93 -13.90
N ALA A 26 3.09 -27.26 -13.62
CA ALA A 26 1.77 -27.73 -14.05
C ALA A 26 1.64 -27.69 -15.58
N LEU A 27 2.05 -26.60 -16.23
CA LEU A 27 1.98 -26.45 -17.69
C LEU A 27 2.91 -27.43 -18.42
N ALA A 28 4.11 -27.66 -17.90
CA ALA A 28 5.05 -28.64 -18.45
C ALA A 28 4.53 -30.08 -18.35
N SER A 29 3.69 -30.37 -17.35
CA SER A 29 3.10 -31.70 -17.11
C SER A 29 1.86 -32.00 -17.96
N LEU A 30 1.15 -30.97 -18.43
CA LEU A 30 -0.12 -31.13 -19.17
C LEU A 30 -0.05 -32.06 -20.40
N PRO A 31 1.01 -32.04 -21.23
CA PRO A 31 1.06 -32.88 -22.43
C PRO A 31 1.26 -34.37 -22.17
N ALA A 32 1.63 -34.77 -20.94
CA ALA A 32 1.91 -36.17 -20.60
C ALA A 32 0.73 -37.09 -20.98
N LEU A 33 0.95 -38.17 -21.73
CA LEU A 33 -0.15 -39.00 -22.24
C LEU A 33 -0.87 -39.78 -21.12
N ASN A 34 -0.12 -40.40 -20.20
CA ASN A 34 -0.65 -41.17 -19.07
C ASN A 34 0.17 -40.95 -17.78
N PRO A 35 0.19 -39.73 -17.22
CA PRO A 35 0.96 -39.44 -16.01
C PRO A 35 0.35 -40.13 -14.80
N ASN A 36 1.20 -40.71 -13.94
CA ASN A 36 0.79 -41.20 -12.63
C ASN A 36 0.56 -39.98 -11.71
N GLY A 37 -0.69 -39.69 -11.38
CA GLY A 37 -1.04 -38.51 -10.57
C GLY A 37 -0.45 -38.51 -9.16
N LEU A 38 -0.23 -39.68 -8.54
CA LEU A 38 0.41 -39.77 -7.23
C LEU A 38 1.91 -39.48 -7.33
N GLN A 39 2.59 -40.05 -8.33
CA GLN A 39 4.00 -39.77 -8.57
C GLN A 39 4.21 -38.28 -8.86
N LEU A 40 3.39 -37.71 -9.75
CA LEU A 40 3.47 -36.28 -10.07
C LEU A 40 3.23 -35.38 -8.86
N LEU A 41 2.33 -35.78 -7.95
CA LEU A 41 2.13 -35.08 -6.68
C LEU A 41 3.38 -35.15 -5.79
N ILE A 42 3.99 -36.33 -5.66
CA ILE A 42 5.22 -36.52 -4.88
C ILE A 42 6.35 -35.68 -5.47
N ASP A 43 6.53 -35.72 -6.79
CA ASP A 43 7.57 -34.95 -7.49
C ASP A 43 7.35 -33.44 -7.31
N LEU A 44 6.10 -32.96 -7.38
CA LEU A 44 5.77 -31.57 -7.08
C LEU A 44 6.10 -31.18 -5.64
N ILE A 45 5.79 -32.02 -4.67
CA ILE A 45 6.13 -31.77 -3.26
C ILE A 45 7.65 -31.71 -3.08
N LEU A 46 8.38 -32.68 -3.63
CA LEU A 46 9.84 -32.73 -3.56
C LEU A 46 10.49 -31.50 -4.23
N PHE A 47 9.99 -31.11 -5.40
CA PHE A 47 10.47 -29.93 -6.10
C PHE A 47 10.20 -28.64 -5.32
N LEU A 48 9.02 -28.49 -4.70
CA LEU A 48 8.70 -27.32 -3.89
C LEU A 48 9.54 -27.26 -2.60
N ILE A 49 9.85 -28.40 -1.99
CA ILE A 49 10.81 -28.48 -0.86
C ILE A 49 12.18 -27.99 -1.33
N ALA A 50 12.66 -28.45 -2.49
CA ALA A 50 13.93 -28.01 -3.05
C ALA A 50 13.92 -26.49 -3.33
N ALA A 51 12.88 -25.97 -3.97
CA ALA A 51 12.75 -24.55 -4.28
C ALA A 51 12.75 -23.67 -3.01
N VAL A 52 12.02 -24.09 -1.96
CA VAL A 52 12.03 -23.43 -0.64
C VAL A 52 13.42 -23.47 -0.01
N GLY A 53 14.10 -24.61 -0.08
CA GLY A 53 15.47 -24.76 0.43
C GLY A 53 16.47 -23.84 -0.28
N VAL A 54 16.42 -23.78 -1.61
CA VAL A 54 17.29 -22.91 -2.44
C VAL A 54 17.00 -21.43 -2.18
N ALA A 55 15.73 -21.02 -2.14
CA ALA A 55 15.35 -19.64 -1.85
C ALA A 55 15.82 -19.22 -0.44
N ALA A 56 15.61 -20.08 0.56
CA ALA A 56 16.10 -19.84 1.92
C ALA A 56 17.63 -19.79 1.97
N PHE A 57 18.32 -20.68 1.27
CA PHE A 57 19.78 -20.69 1.17
C PHE A 57 20.32 -19.38 0.60
N GLY A 58 19.75 -18.87 -0.50
CA GLY A 58 20.13 -17.60 -1.10
C GLY A 58 20.03 -16.42 -0.13
N HIS A 59 18.91 -16.31 0.59
CA HIS A 59 18.72 -15.26 1.60
C HIS A 59 19.68 -15.39 2.78
N VAL A 60 19.92 -16.61 3.28
CA VAL A 60 20.87 -16.86 4.36
C VAL A 60 22.30 -16.49 3.94
N VAL A 61 22.73 -16.90 2.74
CA VAL A 61 24.06 -16.55 2.21
C VAL A 61 24.21 -15.04 2.06
N ASN A 62 23.17 -14.36 1.56
CA ASN A 62 23.22 -12.91 1.42
C ASN A 62 23.32 -12.21 2.78
N ASP A 63 22.46 -12.58 3.75
CA ASP A 63 22.48 -11.98 5.09
C ASP A 63 23.81 -12.24 5.81
N LEU A 64 24.42 -13.43 5.65
CA LEU A 64 25.76 -13.72 6.18
C LEU A 64 26.84 -12.83 5.56
N ALA A 65 26.75 -12.55 4.26
CA ALA A 65 27.70 -11.68 3.56
C ALA A 65 27.54 -10.20 3.88
N ASP A 66 26.37 -9.80 4.40
CA ASP A 66 26.00 -8.42 4.69
C ASP A 66 26.04 -8.03 6.16
N ILE A 67 26.37 -8.94 7.09
CA ILE A 67 26.42 -8.63 8.53
C ILE A 67 27.17 -7.32 8.83
N THR A 68 28.38 -7.15 8.29
CA THR A 68 29.19 -5.96 8.55
C THR A 68 28.65 -4.71 7.84
N THR A 69 28.09 -4.85 6.64
CA THR A 69 27.55 -3.71 5.89
C THR A 69 26.22 -3.22 6.47
N ASP A 70 25.38 -4.15 6.94
CA ASP A 70 24.11 -3.84 7.59
C ASP A 70 24.37 -3.16 8.94
N GLU A 71 25.36 -3.63 9.71
CA GLU A 71 25.79 -2.99 10.96
C GLU A 71 26.26 -1.54 10.74
N LEU A 72 27.07 -1.29 9.70
CA LEU A 72 27.51 0.05 9.32
C LEU A 72 26.35 0.95 8.86
N ALA A 73 25.31 0.37 8.25
CA ALA A 73 24.12 1.09 7.80
C ALA A 73 23.05 1.25 8.90
N GLY A 74 23.28 0.73 10.12
CA GLY A 74 22.28 0.71 11.19
C GLY A 74 21.07 -0.19 10.91
N ALA A 75 21.19 -1.13 9.96
CA ALA A 75 20.12 -2.04 9.57
C ALA A 75 20.12 -3.32 10.42
N SER A 76 18.93 -3.84 10.72
CA SER A 76 18.80 -5.10 11.45
C SER A 76 19.13 -6.31 10.55
N ASN A 77 20.12 -7.11 10.94
CA ASN A 77 20.47 -8.36 10.25
C ASN A 77 20.14 -9.57 11.13
N GLN A 78 19.33 -10.49 10.63
CA GLN A 78 18.84 -11.62 11.42
C GLN A 78 19.90 -12.68 11.69
N MET A 79 20.89 -12.81 10.80
CA MET A 79 22.02 -13.72 11.00
C MET A 79 23.01 -13.16 12.01
N ALA A 80 23.09 -11.83 12.16
CA ALA A 80 23.96 -11.18 13.15
C ALA A 80 23.64 -11.62 14.59
N ALA A 81 22.37 -11.81 14.93
CA ALA A 81 21.92 -12.24 16.25
C ALA A 81 22.24 -13.71 16.59
N LEU A 82 22.60 -14.53 15.59
CA LEU A 82 22.86 -15.96 15.78
C LEU A 82 24.33 -16.25 16.10
N SER A 83 24.58 -17.30 16.89
CA SER A 83 25.93 -17.82 17.11
C SER A 83 26.50 -18.45 15.84
N THR A 84 27.84 -18.57 15.74
CA THR A 84 28.49 -19.18 14.57
C THR A 84 28.01 -20.60 14.28
N GLN A 85 27.78 -21.40 15.33
CA GLN A 85 27.24 -22.76 15.18
C GLN A 85 25.81 -22.75 14.64
N ALA A 86 24.97 -21.82 15.12
CA ALA A 86 23.61 -21.67 14.62
C ALA A 86 23.61 -21.19 13.16
N ARG A 87 24.48 -20.26 12.77
CA ARG A 87 24.65 -19.81 11.37
C ARG A 87 25.02 -20.96 10.44
N VAL A 88 26.01 -21.78 10.82
CA VAL A 88 26.41 -22.97 10.07
C VAL A 88 25.26 -23.98 10.00
N GLY A 89 24.56 -24.21 11.11
CA GLY A 89 23.41 -25.11 11.18
C GLY A 89 22.27 -24.68 10.26
N VAL A 90 21.92 -23.39 10.24
CA VAL A 90 20.89 -22.85 9.33
C VAL A 90 21.32 -22.97 7.88
N LEU A 91 22.55 -22.57 7.55
CA LEU A 91 23.09 -22.68 6.19
C LEU A 91 23.05 -24.13 5.69
N ALA A 92 23.56 -25.07 6.50
CA ALA A 92 23.55 -26.50 6.19
C ALA A 92 22.13 -27.04 6.04
N ALA A 93 21.20 -26.67 6.93
CA ALA A 93 19.81 -27.09 6.85
C ALA A 93 19.13 -26.59 5.57
N THR A 94 19.34 -25.33 5.17
CA THR A 94 18.79 -24.79 3.93
C THR A 94 19.39 -25.45 2.68
N ALA A 95 20.69 -25.70 2.67
CA ALA A 95 21.36 -26.42 1.59
C ALA A 95 20.87 -27.87 1.48
N LEU A 96 20.74 -28.58 2.60
CA LEU A 96 20.19 -29.94 2.63
C LEU A 96 18.73 -29.96 2.17
N CYS A 97 17.91 -28.99 2.59
CA CYS A 97 16.54 -28.85 2.12
C CYS A 97 16.47 -28.64 0.59
N GLY A 98 17.40 -27.84 0.05
CA GLY A 98 17.50 -27.57 -1.39
C GLY A 98 18.03 -28.75 -2.22
N LEU A 99 18.92 -29.56 -1.66
CA LEU A 99 19.66 -30.60 -2.38
C LEU A 99 19.10 -32.02 -2.19
N LEU A 100 18.57 -32.36 -1.01
CA LEU A 100 18.11 -33.71 -0.68
C LEU A 100 17.00 -34.22 -1.61
N PRO A 101 16.01 -33.41 -2.05
CA PRO A 101 14.96 -33.89 -2.95
C PRO A 101 15.48 -34.39 -4.31
N TRP A 102 16.66 -33.95 -4.75
CA TRP A 102 17.27 -34.35 -6.02
C TRP A 102 17.80 -35.79 -6.06
N ILE A 103 17.76 -36.50 -4.92
CA ILE A 103 17.96 -37.96 -4.89
C ILE A 103 16.83 -38.67 -5.65
N TRP A 104 15.61 -38.12 -5.60
CA TRP A 104 14.42 -38.72 -6.21
C TRP A 104 13.96 -37.99 -7.46
N LEU A 105 14.24 -36.68 -7.58
CA LEU A 105 13.90 -35.92 -8.78
C LEU A 105 14.81 -36.32 -9.97
N PRO A 106 14.31 -36.17 -11.21
CA PRO A 106 15.13 -36.37 -12.41
C PRO A 106 16.37 -35.46 -12.42
N HIS A 107 17.51 -36.01 -12.84
CA HIS A 107 18.81 -35.31 -12.83
C HIS A 107 19.57 -35.47 -14.15
N THR A 108 18.99 -35.00 -15.26
CA THR A 108 19.73 -34.93 -16.53
C THR A 108 20.86 -33.90 -16.47
N THR A 109 21.78 -33.95 -17.44
CA THR A 109 22.87 -32.97 -17.59
C THR A 109 22.36 -31.53 -17.62
N VAL A 110 21.20 -31.28 -18.24
CA VAL A 110 20.59 -29.94 -18.30
C VAL A 110 20.10 -29.50 -16.92
N VAL A 111 19.39 -30.38 -16.20
CA VAL A 111 18.91 -30.12 -14.83
C VAL A 111 20.07 -29.83 -13.88
N LEU A 112 21.11 -30.67 -13.92
CA LEU A 112 22.32 -30.48 -13.11
C LEU A 112 23.07 -29.20 -13.50
N GLY A 113 23.09 -28.84 -14.78
CA GLY A 113 23.66 -27.58 -15.26
C GLY A 113 22.90 -26.36 -14.73
N LEU A 114 21.56 -26.39 -14.77
CA LEU A 114 20.71 -25.33 -14.22
C LEU A 114 20.84 -25.22 -12.70
N LEU A 115 20.89 -26.33 -11.97
CA LEU A 115 21.14 -26.34 -10.52
C LEU A 115 22.51 -25.80 -10.17
N GLY A 116 23.54 -26.20 -10.91
CA GLY A 116 24.89 -25.67 -10.75
C GLY A 116 24.95 -24.17 -11.01
N ALA A 117 24.26 -23.71 -12.06
CA ALA A 117 24.14 -22.29 -12.37
C ALA A 117 23.39 -21.51 -11.29
N GLU A 118 22.29 -22.05 -10.74
CA GLU A 118 21.51 -21.45 -9.66
C GLU A 118 22.38 -21.22 -8.41
N VAL A 119 23.04 -22.28 -7.93
CA VAL A 119 23.91 -22.21 -6.75
C VAL A 119 25.10 -21.28 -7.03
N ALA A 120 25.71 -21.38 -8.21
CA ALA A 120 26.82 -20.50 -8.58
C ALA A 120 26.40 -19.03 -8.59
N LEU A 121 25.26 -18.68 -9.20
CA LEU A 121 24.74 -17.31 -9.26
C LEU A 121 24.48 -16.76 -7.85
N LEU A 122 23.84 -17.53 -6.97
CA LEU A 122 23.60 -17.14 -5.58
C LEU A 122 24.90 -16.84 -4.82
N LEU A 123 25.91 -17.67 -5.00
CA LEU A 123 27.21 -17.50 -4.34
C LEU A 123 27.99 -16.30 -4.90
N ILE A 124 28.12 -16.19 -6.23
CA ILE A 124 28.90 -15.10 -6.86
C ILE A 124 28.20 -13.74 -6.71
N TYR A 125 26.87 -13.72 -6.54
CA TYR A 125 26.11 -12.52 -6.28
C TYR A 125 26.48 -11.91 -4.93
N SER A 126 26.50 -12.72 -3.87
CA SER A 126 26.69 -12.24 -2.50
C SER A 126 28.15 -12.25 -2.01
N LEU A 127 28.98 -13.22 -2.44
CA LEU A 127 30.29 -13.47 -1.84
C LEU A 127 31.46 -12.83 -2.62
N LYS A 128 32.49 -12.41 -1.87
CA LYS A 128 33.79 -11.98 -2.42
C LYS A 128 34.59 -13.19 -2.97
N PRO A 129 35.49 -12.99 -3.96
CA PRO A 129 35.96 -11.72 -4.54
C PRO A 129 35.07 -11.18 -5.67
N ILE A 130 34.06 -11.92 -6.13
CA ILE A 130 33.25 -11.51 -7.28
C ILE A 130 32.18 -10.50 -6.88
N ARG A 131 31.34 -10.85 -5.89
CA ARG A 131 30.22 -10.07 -5.31
C ARG A 131 29.50 -9.21 -6.36
N LEU A 132 28.76 -9.87 -7.26
CA LEU A 132 28.12 -9.19 -8.41
C LEU A 132 27.13 -8.11 -8.00
N LYS A 133 26.53 -8.18 -6.80
CA LYS A 133 25.63 -7.13 -6.31
C LYS A 133 26.29 -5.74 -6.24
N ASP A 134 27.61 -5.68 -6.10
CA ASP A 134 28.37 -4.42 -6.11
C ASP A 134 28.69 -3.92 -7.54
N ARG A 135 28.31 -4.68 -8.59
CA ARG A 135 28.71 -4.44 -9.99
C ARG A 135 27.59 -3.89 -10.86
N SER A 136 26.79 -2.96 -10.34
CA SER A 136 25.69 -2.25 -11.02
C SER A 136 24.86 -3.16 -11.97
N ALA A 137 25.07 -3.09 -13.29
CA ALA A 137 24.31 -3.86 -14.28
C ALA A 137 24.53 -5.39 -14.19
N ALA A 138 25.73 -5.85 -13.83
CA ALA A 138 26.00 -7.28 -13.69
C ALA A 138 25.29 -7.86 -12.45
N GLY A 139 25.15 -7.08 -11.38
CA GLY A 139 24.35 -7.44 -10.22
C GLY A 139 22.87 -7.56 -10.56
N VAL A 140 22.33 -6.57 -11.30
CA VAL A 140 20.94 -6.57 -11.80
C VAL A 140 20.65 -7.80 -12.68
N LEU A 141 21.57 -8.15 -13.59
CA LEU A 141 21.41 -9.32 -14.43
C LEU A 141 21.48 -10.62 -13.62
N ALA A 142 22.46 -10.76 -12.73
CA ALA A 142 22.59 -11.94 -11.90
C ALA A 142 21.35 -12.17 -11.02
N ASP A 143 20.81 -11.09 -10.44
CA ASP A 143 19.57 -11.13 -9.67
C ASP A 143 18.39 -11.65 -10.47
N ALA A 144 18.17 -11.08 -11.66
CA ALA A 144 17.11 -11.54 -12.55
C ALA A 144 17.27 -13.02 -12.97
N LEU A 145 18.51 -13.47 -13.14
CA LEU A 145 18.82 -14.84 -13.54
C LEU A 145 18.48 -15.85 -12.43
N TYR A 146 19.04 -15.67 -11.22
CA TYR A 146 18.81 -16.64 -10.13
C TYR A 146 17.42 -16.51 -9.52
N ALA A 147 16.82 -15.32 -9.51
CA ALA A 147 15.52 -15.15 -8.87
C ALA A 147 14.36 -15.67 -9.72
N TYR A 148 14.49 -15.65 -11.06
CA TYR A 148 13.40 -15.98 -11.98
C TYR A 148 13.79 -16.92 -13.12
N VAL A 149 14.82 -16.58 -13.91
CA VAL A 149 15.11 -17.32 -15.15
C VAL A 149 15.47 -18.77 -14.88
N VAL A 150 16.48 -19.00 -14.04
CA VAL A 150 16.99 -20.34 -13.77
C VAL A 150 15.96 -21.20 -13.02
N PRO A 151 15.29 -20.73 -11.95
CA PRO A 151 14.26 -21.52 -11.28
C PRO A 151 13.08 -21.89 -12.18
N ILE A 152 12.59 -20.97 -13.02
CA ILE A 152 11.46 -21.24 -13.93
C ILE A 152 11.88 -22.26 -15.00
N LEU A 153 13.04 -22.09 -15.62
CA LEU A 153 13.53 -23.03 -16.63
C LEU A 153 13.83 -24.41 -16.02
N LEU A 154 14.35 -24.46 -14.79
CA LEU A 154 14.55 -25.69 -14.04
C LEU A 154 13.22 -26.40 -13.80
N SER A 155 12.17 -25.66 -13.40
CA SER A 155 10.83 -26.21 -13.25
C SER A 155 10.26 -26.74 -14.56
N VAL A 156 10.45 -26.04 -15.68
CA VAL A 156 10.00 -26.52 -16.99
C VAL A 156 10.71 -27.82 -17.33
N GLU A 157 12.04 -27.85 -17.24
CA GLU A 157 12.87 -28.99 -17.65
C GLU A 157 12.59 -30.25 -16.82
N VAL A 158 12.47 -30.12 -15.50
CA VAL A 158 12.16 -31.26 -14.60
C VAL A 158 10.80 -31.86 -14.96
N PHE A 159 9.77 -31.03 -15.12
CA PHE A 159 8.42 -31.53 -15.34
C PHE A 159 8.15 -31.96 -16.78
N THR A 160 8.91 -31.48 -17.78
CA THR A 160 8.89 -32.08 -19.12
C THR A 160 9.46 -33.50 -19.09
N GLN A 161 10.52 -33.74 -18.31
CA GLN A 161 11.09 -35.08 -18.17
C GLN A 161 10.14 -36.03 -17.43
N ILE A 162 9.53 -35.58 -16.33
CA ILE A 162 8.49 -36.34 -15.60
C ILE A 162 7.32 -36.67 -16.54
N ALA A 163 6.94 -35.73 -17.41
CA ALA A 163 5.90 -35.93 -18.41
C ALA A 163 6.29 -36.90 -19.55
N GLY A 164 7.54 -37.37 -19.60
CA GLY A 164 8.05 -38.23 -20.67
C GLY A 164 8.27 -37.51 -22.00
N ILE A 165 8.51 -36.19 -21.94
CA ILE A 165 8.75 -35.33 -23.12
C ILE A 165 10.26 -35.10 -23.23
N SER A 166 10.82 -35.36 -24.42
CA SER A 166 12.27 -35.39 -24.62
C SER A 166 13.01 -34.08 -24.30
N ALA A 167 12.35 -32.93 -24.49
CA ALA A 167 12.83 -31.62 -24.07
C ALA A 167 11.70 -30.57 -24.21
N PRO A 168 11.73 -29.47 -23.45
CA PRO A 168 10.99 -28.28 -23.85
C PRO A 168 11.52 -27.83 -25.22
N GLY A 169 10.62 -27.60 -26.18
CA GLY A 169 11.02 -27.09 -27.49
C GLY A 169 11.78 -25.76 -27.35
N LEU A 170 12.82 -25.55 -28.16
CA LEU A 170 13.69 -24.36 -28.09
C LEU A 170 12.89 -23.03 -28.05
N ALA A 171 11.80 -22.95 -28.81
CA ALA A 171 10.91 -21.78 -28.83
C ALA A 171 10.25 -21.50 -27.46
N ILE A 172 9.85 -22.55 -26.72
CA ILE A 172 9.32 -22.42 -25.36
C ILE A 172 10.41 -21.92 -24.43
N THR A 173 11.58 -22.57 -24.44
CA THR A 173 12.71 -22.21 -23.57
C THR A 173 13.14 -20.76 -23.76
N LEU A 174 13.28 -20.30 -25.01
CA LEU A 174 13.68 -18.93 -25.31
C LEU A 174 12.59 -17.91 -24.94
N SER A 175 11.32 -18.19 -25.23
CA SER A 175 10.22 -17.25 -24.94
C SER A 175 9.91 -17.15 -23.45
N VAL A 176 9.86 -18.28 -22.73
CA VAL A 176 9.68 -18.31 -21.28
C VAL A 176 10.90 -17.71 -20.56
N GLY A 177 12.12 -18.04 -21.01
CA GLY A 177 13.35 -17.47 -20.46
C GLY A 177 13.45 -15.96 -20.64
N LEU A 178 13.09 -15.43 -21.81
CA LEU A 178 13.05 -13.99 -22.05
C LEU A 178 12.00 -13.30 -21.16
N TRP A 179 10.82 -13.89 -21.03
CA TRP A 179 9.78 -13.34 -20.15
C TRP A 179 10.22 -13.35 -18.68
N ALA A 180 10.77 -14.45 -18.19
CA ALA A 180 11.32 -14.57 -16.84
C ALA A 180 12.45 -13.56 -16.59
N LEU A 181 13.30 -13.31 -17.58
CA LEU A 181 14.37 -12.32 -17.49
C LEU A 181 13.81 -10.90 -17.32
N LEU A 182 12.84 -10.51 -18.14
CA LEU A 182 12.22 -9.18 -18.05
C LEU A 182 11.47 -8.99 -16.73
N MET A 183 10.81 -10.04 -16.23
CA MET A 183 10.18 -10.06 -14.91
C MET A 183 11.20 -9.84 -13.79
N GLY A 184 12.32 -10.57 -13.81
CA GLY A 184 13.40 -10.43 -12.83
C GLY A 184 14.07 -9.05 -12.89
N LEU A 185 14.38 -8.56 -14.09
CA LEU A 185 14.93 -7.21 -14.29
C LEU A 185 13.98 -6.14 -13.75
N ARG A 186 12.66 -6.31 -13.94
CA ARG A 186 11.67 -5.38 -13.40
C ARG A 186 11.69 -5.37 -11.88
N GLY A 187 11.72 -6.55 -11.26
CA GLY A 187 11.78 -6.70 -9.80
C GLY A 187 12.97 -5.94 -9.22
N ILE A 188 14.20 -6.30 -9.62
CA ILE A 188 15.41 -5.73 -9.04
C ILE A 188 15.57 -4.23 -9.31
N LEU A 189 15.21 -3.75 -10.51
CA LEU A 189 15.27 -2.31 -10.82
C LEU A 189 14.27 -1.50 -10.00
N TRP A 190 13.08 -2.05 -9.75
CA TRP A 190 12.09 -1.39 -8.90
C TRP A 190 12.59 -1.27 -7.45
N HIS A 191 13.18 -2.32 -6.90
CA HIS A 191 13.82 -2.29 -5.58
C HIS A 191 14.92 -1.23 -5.51
N GLN A 192 15.86 -1.22 -6.47
CA GLN A 192 16.93 -0.21 -6.48
C GLN A 192 16.39 1.22 -6.59
N ILE A 193 15.32 1.47 -7.37
CA ILE A 193 14.69 2.81 -7.45
C ILE A 193 14.13 3.24 -6.09
N GLY A 194 13.55 2.32 -5.32
CA GLY A 194 13.04 2.60 -3.97
C GLY A 194 14.17 2.92 -2.98
N ASP A 195 15.31 2.25 -3.12
CA ASP A 195 16.42 2.33 -2.18
C ASP A 195 17.45 3.43 -2.51
N ILE A 196 17.31 4.16 -3.62
CA ILE A 196 18.29 5.18 -4.07
C ILE A 196 18.74 6.14 -2.96
N ALA A 197 17.79 6.67 -2.18
CA ALA A 197 18.12 7.66 -1.14
C ALA A 197 18.97 7.04 -0.01
N HIS A 198 18.64 5.80 0.36
CA HIS A 198 19.40 5.03 1.33
C HIS A 198 20.78 4.66 0.79
N ASP A 199 20.85 4.17 -0.45
CA ASP A 199 22.09 3.79 -1.13
C ASP A 199 23.04 4.99 -1.28
N GLN A 200 22.52 6.17 -1.62
CA GLN A 200 23.30 7.40 -1.72
C GLN A 200 23.90 7.80 -0.36
N ARG A 201 23.14 7.72 0.73
CA ARG A 201 23.63 7.98 2.09
C ARG A 201 24.68 6.96 2.54
N ALA A 202 24.50 5.70 2.16
CA ALA A 202 25.43 4.60 2.47
C ALA A 202 26.67 4.57 1.55
N GLY A 203 26.76 5.45 0.54
CA GLY A 203 27.85 5.47 -0.43
C GLY A 203 27.86 4.27 -1.39
N VAL A 204 26.72 3.57 -1.54
CA VAL A 204 26.58 2.38 -2.38
C VAL A 204 26.28 2.77 -3.82
N THR A 205 27.05 2.21 -4.77
CA THR A 205 26.89 2.50 -6.20
C THR A 205 26.08 1.39 -6.90
N THR A 206 24.75 1.51 -6.88
CA THR A 206 23.84 0.65 -7.65
C THR A 206 23.65 1.18 -9.09
N LEU A 207 22.97 0.42 -9.95
CA LEU A 207 22.66 0.90 -11.29
C LEU A 207 21.74 2.12 -11.23
N ALA A 208 20.76 2.09 -10.33
CA ALA A 208 19.79 3.16 -10.16
C ALA A 208 20.43 4.45 -9.61
N THR A 209 21.39 4.37 -8.67
CA THR A 209 22.13 5.56 -8.22
C THR A 209 23.05 6.13 -9.32
N LYS A 210 23.61 5.28 -10.19
CA LYS A 210 24.49 5.70 -11.29
C LYS A 210 23.77 6.46 -12.41
N ILE A 211 22.59 6.00 -12.83
CA ILE A 211 21.85 6.61 -13.95
C ILE A 211 20.76 7.59 -13.48
N GLY A 212 20.43 7.58 -12.18
CA GLY A 212 19.42 8.42 -11.54
C GLY A 212 18.00 7.84 -11.63
N VAL A 213 17.14 8.30 -10.73
CA VAL A 213 15.73 7.87 -10.58
C VAL A 213 14.96 8.03 -11.90
N THR A 214 15.05 9.20 -12.53
CA THR A 214 14.27 9.54 -13.73
C THR A 214 14.60 8.64 -14.92
N HIS A 215 15.88 8.38 -15.18
CA HIS A 215 16.29 7.48 -16.26
C HIS A 215 15.94 6.03 -15.94
N SER A 216 16.14 5.59 -14.70
CA SER A 216 15.76 4.25 -14.24
C SER A 216 14.27 3.99 -14.44
N ARG A 217 13.40 4.93 -14.02
CA ARG A 217 11.95 4.86 -14.26
C ARG A 217 11.63 4.82 -15.76
N ARG A 218 12.30 5.62 -16.61
CA ARG A 218 12.06 5.60 -18.08
C ARG A 218 12.39 4.25 -18.70
N ILE A 219 13.55 3.67 -18.38
CA ILE A 219 13.98 2.35 -18.86
C ILE A 219 12.97 1.29 -18.43
N LEU A 220 12.65 1.25 -17.14
CA LEU A 220 11.70 0.30 -16.57
C LEU A 220 10.31 0.42 -17.22
N GLY A 221 9.83 1.64 -17.45
CA GLY A 221 8.56 1.89 -18.11
C GLY A 221 8.50 1.45 -19.57
N VAL A 222 9.62 1.44 -20.31
CA VAL A 222 9.69 0.87 -21.66
C VAL A 222 9.82 -0.65 -21.60
N MET A 223 10.65 -1.16 -20.70
CA MET A 223 10.89 -2.60 -20.52
C MET A 223 9.60 -3.37 -20.21
N VAL A 224 8.70 -2.82 -19.41
CA VAL A 224 7.40 -3.43 -19.08
C VAL A 224 6.52 -3.65 -20.33
N ILE A 225 6.62 -2.78 -21.35
CA ILE A 225 5.91 -2.99 -22.62
C ILE A 225 6.46 -4.25 -23.32
N PHE A 226 7.78 -4.39 -23.37
CA PHE A 226 8.43 -5.58 -23.93
C PHE A 226 8.11 -6.83 -23.11
N GLU A 227 8.05 -6.73 -21.79
CA GLU A 227 7.63 -7.83 -20.90
C GLU A 227 6.20 -8.29 -21.24
N PHE A 228 5.28 -7.36 -21.47
CA PHE A 228 3.91 -7.67 -21.87
C PHE A 228 3.84 -8.47 -23.17
N PHE A 229 4.61 -8.05 -24.19
CA PHE A 229 4.69 -8.79 -25.45
C PHE A 229 5.41 -10.14 -25.29
N ALA A 230 6.49 -10.20 -24.51
CA ALA A 230 7.20 -11.45 -24.20
C ALA A 230 6.28 -12.45 -23.50
N ALA A 231 5.44 -12.01 -22.56
CA ALA A 231 4.43 -12.83 -21.92
C ALA A 231 3.43 -13.40 -22.92
N ALA A 232 2.88 -12.56 -23.82
CA ALA A 232 1.96 -13.00 -24.86
C ALA A 232 2.61 -14.02 -25.81
N THR A 233 3.86 -13.77 -26.23
CA THR A 233 4.64 -14.71 -27.06
C THR A 233 4.88 -16.03 -26.33
N ALA A 234 5.27 -16.01 -25.04
CA ALA A 234 5.46 -17.21 -24.25
C ALA A 234 4.17 -18.04 -24.14
N LEU A 235 3.02 -17.41 -23.88
CA LEU A 235 1.73 -18.11 -23.88
C LEU A 235 1.43 -18.78 -25.22
N LEU A 236 1.70 -18.11 -26.34
CA LEU A 236 1.51 -18.68 -27.68
C LEU A 236 2.44 -19.87 -27.94
N MET A 237 3.73 -19.75 -27.60
CA MET A 237 4.72 -20.81 -27.79
C MET A 237 4.41 -22.03 -26.91
N VAL A 238 4.04 -21.80 -25.64
CA VAL A 238 3.61 -22.86 -24.73
C VAL A 238 2.33 -23.52 -25.26
N ALA A 239 1.32 -22.74 -25.66
CA ALA A 239 0.07 -23.28 -26.21
C ALA A 239 0.29 -24.18 -27.42
N GLN A 240 1.16 -23.77 -28.35
CA GLN A 240 1.51 -24.57 -29.53
C GLN A 240 2.30 -25.83 -29.15
N GLY A 241 3.34 -25.70 -28.33
CA GLY A 241 4.20 -26.82 -27.97
C GLY A 241 3.55 -27.84 -27.02
N THR A 242 2.57 -27.43 -26.23
CA THR A 242 1.84 -28.30 -25.27
C THR A 242 0.45 -28.70 -25.74
N GLN A 243 0.03 -28.24 -26.93
CA GLN A 243 -1.33 -28.35 -27.47
C GLN A 243 -2.43 -27.74 -26.57
N GLN A 244 -2.06 -26.83 -25.68
CA GLN A 244 -2.97 -26.14 -24.75
C GLN A 244 -3.49 -24.83 -25.35
N GLN A 245 -4.34 -24.92 -26.38
CA GLN A 245 -4.87 -23.76 -27.10
C GLN A 245 -5.70 -22.81 -26.23
N TRP A 246 -6.13 -23.22 -25.04
CA TRP A 246 -6.84 -22.36 -24.09
C TRP A 246 -5.97 -21.23 -23.50
N LEU A 247 -4.64 -21.38 -23.48
CA LEU A 247 -3.73 -20.44 -22.82
C LEU A 247 -3.79 -18.99 -23.37
N PRO A 248 -3.73 -18.75 -24.69
CA PRO A 248 -3.80 -17.39 -25.22
C PRO A 248 -5.19 -16.77 -25.02
N TYR A 249 -6.26 -17.58 -25.13
CA TYR A 249 -7.62 -17.11 -24.84
C TYR A 249 -7.80 -16.77 -23.36
N PHE A 250 -7.20 -17.56 -22.46
CA PHE A 250 -7.19 -17.26 -21.03
C PHE A 250 -6.42 -15.98 -20.74
N GLY A 251 -5.26 -15.75 -21.36
CA GLY A 251 -4.53 -14.49 -21.26
C GLY A 251 -5.36 -13.29 -21.75
N LEU A 252 -6.05 -13.42 -22.88
CA LEU A 252 -6.94 -12.38 -23.39
C LEU A 252 -8.15 -12.13 -22.46
N ALA A 253 -8.78 -13.21 -21.98
CA ALA A 253 -9.90 -13.13 -21.04
C ALA A 253 -9.47 -12.49 -19.71
N TYR A 254 -8.27 -12.80 -19.23
CA TYR A 254 -7.67 -12.16 -18.08
C TYR A 254 -7.49 -10.65 -18.31
N VAL A 255 -6.89 -10.24 -19.43
CA VAL A 255 -6.72 -8.82 -19.75
C VAL A 255 -8.08 -8.12 -19.82
N ALA A 256 -9.08 -8.72 -20.49
CA ALA A 256 -10.42 -8.18 -20.56
C ALA A 256 -11.08 -8.08 -19.17
N TYR A 257 -10.93 -9.10 -18.33
CA TYR A 257 -11.43 -9.13 -16.97
C TYR A 257 -10.76 -8.05 -16.10
N ARG A 258 -9.44 -7.88 -16.18
CA ARG A 258 -8.73 -6.81 -15.47
C ARG A 258 -9.21 -5.45 -15.92
N MET A 259 -9.37 -5.23 -17.22
CA MET A 259 -9.93 -3.98 -17.73
C MET A 259 -11.34 -3.71 -17.20
N PHE A 260 -12.19 -4.74 -17.11
CA PHE A 260 -13.51 -4.65 -16.48
C PHE A 260 -13.40 -4.32 -14.98
N GLN A 261 -12.57 -5.07 -14.24
CA GLN A 261 -12.38 -4.88 -12.81
C GLN A 261 -11.95 -3.45 -12.50
N MET A 262 -10.98 -2.92 -13.24
CA MET A 262 -10.48 -1.56 -13.05
C MET A 262 -11.47 -0.48 -13.50
N SER A 263 -12.21 -0.72 -14.60
CA SER A 263 -13.14 0.30 -15.13
C SER A 263 -14.47 0.34 -14.41
N VAL A 264 -14.87 -0.76 -13.78
CA VAL A 264 -16.24 -0.97 -13.29
C VAL A 264 -16.27 -1.33 -11.80
N LEU A 265 -15.44 -2.27 -11.35
CA LEU A 265 -15.47 -2.79 -9.97
C LEU A 265 -14.68 -1.93 -9.00
N TRP A 266 -13.54 -1.40 -9.41
CA TRP A 266 -12.71 -0.54 -8.58
C TRP A 266 -13.27 0.88 -8.51
N SER A 267 -13.02 1.52 -7.36
CA SER A 267 -13.43 2.89 -7.05
C SER A 267 -12.75 3.91 -7.96
N GLU A 268 -11.48 3.67 -8.28
CA GLU A 268 -10.63 4.51 -9.10
C GLU A 268 -10.45 3.89 -10.49
N PRO A 269 -11.09 4.44 -11.54
CA PRO A 269 -10.88 3.96 -12.89
C PRO A 269 -9.46 4.27 -13.34
N VAL A 270 -8.69 3.24 -13.75
CA VAL A 270 -7.37 3.50 -14.30
C VAL A 270 -7.48 4.28 -15.60
N HIS A 271 -6.86 5.46 -15.62
CA HIS A 271 -6.84 6.31 -16.79
C HIS A 271 -5.82 5.78 -17.79
N LEU A 272 -6.27 5.39 -18.99
CA LEU A 272 -5.38 4.97 -20.10
C LEU A 272 -4.31 6.01 -20.45
N ARG A 273 -4.53 7.30 -20.13
CA ARG A 273 -3.52 8.35 -20.28
C ARG A 273 -2.29 8.14 -19.40
N SER A 274 -2.43 7.49 -18.25
CA SER A 274 -1.30 7.14 -17.37
C SER A 274 -0.26 6.25 -18.08
N LEU A 275 -0.66 5.47 -19.09
CA LEU A 275 0.24 4.63 -19.89
C LEU A 275 1.19 5.45 -20.80
N ARG A 276 0.94 6.75 -20.99
CA ARG A 276 1.83 7.63 -21.76
C ARG A 276 3.16 7.89 -21.04
N HIS A 277 3.18 7.81 -19.72
CA HIS A 277 4.36 8.09 -18.90
C HIS A 277 4.92 6.81 -18.30
N SER A 278 6.21 6.81 -17.95
CA SER A 278 6.90 5.63 -17.44
C SER A 278 6.29 5.12 -16.13
N GLY A 279 6.03 5.99 -15.15
CA GLY A 279 5.46 5.61 -13.86
C GLY A 279 4.12 4.87 -13.97
N GLY A 280 3.21 5.38 -14.81
CA GLY A 280 1.93 4.73 -15.06
C GLY A 280 2.07 3.37 -15.75
N ARG A 281 2.99 3.21 -16.72
CA ARG A 281 3.27 1.90 -17.33
C ARG A 281 3.79 0.87 -16.33
N ILE A 282 4.76 1.25 -15.50
CA ILE A 282 5.36 0.36 -14.49
C ILE A 282 4.28 -0.13 -13.53
N ARG A 283 3.50 0.81 -12.98
CA ARG A 283 2.42 0.52 -12.04
C ARG A 283 1.36 -0.37 -12.66
N PHE A 284 0.86 0.02 -13.83
CA PHE A 284 -0.29 -0.64 -14.43
C PHE A 284 0.08 -1.94 -15.14
N LEU A 285 0.91 -1.86 -16.18
CA LEU A 285 1.26 -3.03 -16.97
C LEU A 285 2.11 -4.00 -16.15
N GLY A 286 3.09 -3.48 -15.38
CA GLY A 286 4.00 -4.31 -14.60
C GLY A 286 3.32 -4.94 -13.39
N PHE A 287 2.86 -4.12 -12.44
CA PHE A 287 2.35 -4.64 -11.18
C PHE A 287 0.87 -5.04 -11.22
N VAL A 288 0.00 -4.22 -11.80
CA VAL A 288 -1.46 -4.50 -11.79
C VAL A 288 -1.87 -5.56 -12.81
N VAL A 289 -1.15 -5.69 -13.94
CA VAL A 289 -1.47 -6.66 -14.98
C VAL A 289 -0.52 -7.85 -14.97
N LEU A 290 0.80 -7.66 -15.11
CA LEU A 290 1.73 -8.78 -15.28
C LEU A 290 1.98 -9.57 -13.98
N ASN A 291 2.27 -8.92 -12.85
CA ASN A 291 2.47 -9.62 -11.57
C ASN A 291 1.22 -10.41 -11.17
N GLU A 292 0.07 -9.75 -11.16
CA GLU A 292 -1.21 -10.38 -10.83
C GLU A 292 -1.50 -11.61 -11.69
N PHE A 293 -1.18 -11.53 -12.99
CA PHE A 293 -1.35 -12.67 -13.90
C PHE A 293 -0.50 -13.86 -13.48
N VAL A 294 0.79 -13.62 -13.25
CA VAL A 294 1.79 -14.65 -12.98
C VAL A 294 1.66 -15.23 -11.58
N GLU A 295 1.40 -14.38 -10.58
CA GLU A 295 1.36 -14.78 -9.17
C GLU A 295 0.02 -15.39 -8.79
N LYS A 296 -1.10 -14.91 -9.36
CA LYS A 296 -2.44 -15.30 -8.90
C LYS A 296 -3.30 -16.06 -9.90
N TRP A 297 -3.18 -15.78 -11.20
CA TRP A 297 -4.10 -16.31 -12.22
C TRP A 297 -3.56 -17.55 -12.93
N ILE A 298 -2.37 -17.48 -13.53
CA ILE A 298 -1.79 -18.61 -14.28
C ILE A 298 -1.59 -19.85 -13.40
N PRO A 299 -1.04 -19.77 -12.17
CA PRO A 299 -0.77 -20.97 -11.38
C PRO A 299 -2.06 -21.72 -11.05
N LEU A 300 -3.11 -20.99 -10.68
CA LEU A 300 -4.41 -21.58 -10.40
C LEU A 300 -5.04 -22.18 -11.66
N ALA A 301 -4.99 -21.48 -12.80
CA ALA A 301 -5.53 -21.99 -14.06
C ALA A 301 -4.79 -23.24 -14.55
N ALA A 302 -3.46 -23.25 -14.47
CA ALA A 302 -2.63 -24.39 -14.83
C ALA A 302 -2.89 -25.60 -13.92
N LEU A 303 -3.00 -25.39 -12.60
CA LEU A 303 -3.35 -26.45 -11.65
C LEU A 303 -4.75 -27.01 -11.90
N ILE A 304 -5.75 -26.17 -12.18
CA ILE A 304 -7.10 -26.62 -12.53
C ILE A 304 -7.07 -27.43 -13.83
N ALA A 305 -6.40 -26.95 -14.88
CA ALA A 305 -6.26 -27.68 -16.13
C ALA A 305 -5.62 -29.06 -15.91
N LEU A 306 -4.61 -29.14 -15.04
CA LEU A 306 -3.96 -30.39 -14.71
C LEU A 306 -4.85 -31.30 -13.84
N ALA A 307 -5.60 -30.75 -12.89
CA ALA A 307 -6.54 -31.49 -12.04
C ALA A 307 -7.76 -32.03 -12.80
N LEU A 308 -8.17 -31.36 -13.89
CA LEU A 308 -9.19 -31.88 -14.80
C LEU A 308 -8.73 -33.15 -15.51
N LYS A 309 -7.42 -33.27 -15.80
CA LYS A 309 -6.81 -34.47 -16.37
C LYS A 309 -6.50 -35.53 -15.30
N LEU A 310 -6.13 -35.10 -14.10
CA LEU A 310 -5.70 -35.93 -12.98
C LEU A 310 -6.46 -35.57 -11.70
N PRO A 311 -7.60 -36.23 -11.41
CA PRO A 311 -8.48 -35.85 -10.31
C PRO A 311 -7.83 -35.78 -8.92
N LEU A 312 -6.77 -36.55 -8.66
CA LEU A 312 -6.03 -36.50 -7.38
C LEU A 312 -5.45 -35.09 -7.10
N LEU A 313 -5.11 -34.34 -8.15
CA LEU A 313 -4.52 -33.01 -8.02
C LEU A 313 -5.53 -31.92 -7.64
N TRP A 314 -6.83 -32.24 -7.53
CA TRP A 314 -7.77 -31.36 -6.84
C TRP A 314 -7.37 -31.12 -5.38
N LEU A 315 -6.68 -32.07 -4.74
CA LEU A 315 -6.10 -31.84 -3.40
C LEU A 315 -5.07 -30.71 -3.44
N VAL A 316 -4.24 -30.65 -4.48
CA VAL A 316 -3.25 -29.58 -4.67
C VAL A 316 -3.95 -28.24 -4.90
N VAL A 317 -5.00 -28.20 -5.72
CA VAL A 317 -5.81 -26.98 -5.91
C VAL A 317 -6.40 -26.50 -4.59
N LEU A 318 -6.96 -27.39 -3.77
CA LEU A 318 -7.52 -27.03 -2.46
C LEU A 318 -6.45 -26.48 -1.51
N VAL A 319 -5.28 -27.11 -1.43
CA VAL A 319 -4.15 -26.63 -0.63
C VAL A 319 -3.68 -25.26 -1.16
N TYR A 320 -3.54 -25.11 -2.47
CA TYR A 320 -3.12 -23.85 -3.10
C TYR A 320 -4.09 -22.71 -2.74
N LEU A 321 -5.41 -22.95 -2.82
CA LEU A 321 -6.43 -21.97 -2.47
C LEU A 321 -6.38 -21.53 -1.00
N MET A 322 -5.89 -22.39 -0.10
CA MET A 322 -5.75 -22.08 1.33
C MET A 322 -4.44 -21.36 1.66
N VAL A 323 -3.35 -21.73 0.98
CA VAL A 323 -1.99 -21.32 1.31
C VAL A 323 -1.58 -20.01 0.62
N PHE A 324 -2.00 -19.81 -0.63
CA PHE A 324 -1.58 -18.65 -1.44
C PHE A 324 -2.71 -17.64 -1.63
N ASP A 325 -2.35 -16.35 -1.73
CA ASP A 325 -3.25 -15.36 -2.32
C ASP A 325 -3.43 -15.65 -3.82
N ASN A 326 -4.67 -15.75 -4.28
CA ASN A 326 -4.99 -16.23 -5.62
C ASN A 326 -6.25 -15.57 -6.19
N ALA A 327 -6.43 -15.71 -7.50
CA ALA A 327 -7.49 -15.05 -8.26
C ALA A 327 -8.91 -15.42 -7.79
N ALA A 328 -9.16 -16.70 -7.46
CA ALA A 328 -10.49 -17.14 -7.03
C ALA A 328 -10.87 -16.55 -5.66
N VAL A 329 -9.91 -16.54 -4.74
CA VAL A 329 -10.07 -15.94 -3.41
C VAL A 329 -10.34 -14.43 -3.55
N GLU A 330 -9.54 -13.71 -4.32
CA GLU A 330 -9.74 -12.28 -4.58
C GLU A 330 -11.12 -12.00 -5.20
N PHE A 331 -11.51 -12.76 -6.23
CA PHE A 331 -12.80 -12.64 -6.89
C PHE A 331 -13.97 -12.78 -5.90
N LEU A 332 -13.98 -13.85 -5.11
CA LEU A 332 -15.09 -14.13 -4.18
C LEU A 332 -15.19 -13.10 -3.05
N ARG A 333 -14.06 -12.50 -2.65
CA ARG A 333 -14.00 -11.59 -1.49
C ARG A 333 -14.20 -10.13 -1.84
N ARG A 334 -13.71 -9.72 -3.01
CA ARG A 334 -13.63 -8.31 -3.39
C ARG A 334 -14.54 -8.01 -4.57
N ASP A 335 -14.44 -8.79 -5.62
CA ASP A 335 -15.09 -8.48 -6.89
C ASP A 335 -16.59 -8.85 -6.86
N LEU A 336 -16.92 -10.03 -6.35
CA LEU A 336 -18.29 -10.51 -6.25
C LEU A 336 -19.18 -9.60 -5.37
N PRO A 337 -18.74 -9.16 -4.16
CA PRO A 337 -19.50 -8.19 -3.37
C PRO A 337 -19.54 -6.77 -3.99
N ALA A 338 -18.58 -6.41 -4.84
CA ALA A 338 -18.56 -5.10 -5.49
C ALA A 338 -19.50 -5.00 -6.70
N LEU A 339 -19.99 -6.12 -7.24
CA LEU A 339 -20.82 -6.15 -8.45
C LEU A 339 -22.10 -5.29 -8.35
N PRO A 340 -22.89 -5.31 -7.25
CA PRO A 340 -24.10 -4.49 -7.17
C PRO A 340 -23.81 -2.99 -7.13
N ASP A 341 -22.75 -2.57 -6.43
CA ASP A 341 -22.30 -1.18 -6.44
C ASP A 341 -21.82 -0.77 -7.84
N ALA A 342 -21.08 -1.64 -8.52
CA ALA A 342 -20.67 -1.45 -9.91
C ALA A 342 -21.85 -1.27 -10.85
N MET A 343 -22.91 -2.08 -10.72
CA MET A 343 -24.14 -1.92 -11.49
C MET A 343 -24.80 -0.57 -11.21
N ASN A 344 -24.86 -0.13 -9.94
CA ASN A 344 -25.36 1.20 -9.58
C ASN A 344 -24.50 2.33 -10.18
N ARG A 345 -23.16 2.18 -10.18
CA ARG A 345 -22.25 3.14 -10.82
C ARG A 345 -22.53 3.25 -12.31
N LEU A 346 -22.64 2.12 -13.01
CA LEU A 346 -22.96 2.08 -14.44
C LEU A 346 -24.33 2.72 -14.73
N ALA A 347 -25.35 2.43 -13.92
CA ALA A 347 -26.67 3.03 -14.04
C ALA A 347 -26.64 4.57 -13.86
N HIS A 348 -25.72 5.08 -13.03
CA HIS A 348 -25.59 6.50 -12.74
C HIS A 348 -24.48 7.22 -13.53
N GLU A 349 -23.73 6.52 -14.39
CA GLU A 349 -22.56 7.04 -15.09
C GLU A 349 -22.85 8.34 -15.86
N ARG A 350 -24.00 8.44 -16.53
CA ARG A 350 -24.41 9.68 -17.22
C ARG A 350 -24.56 10.86 -16.26
N LYS A 351 -25.18 10.63 -15.10
CA LYS A 351 -25.38 11.65 -14.07
C LYS A 351 -24.04 12.01 -13.41
N SER A 352 -23.20 11.03 -13.09
CA SER A 352 -21.86 11.26 -12.55
C SER A 352 -20.99 12.06 -13.51
N ARG A 353 -20.97 11.74 -14.82
CA ARG A 353 -20.24 12.53 -15.83
C ARG A 353 -20.73 13.98 -15.91
N ARG A 354 -22.04 14.21 -15.81
CA ARG A 354 -22.60 15.56 -15.76
C ARG A 354 -22.14 16.31 -14.51
N ASN A 355 -22.16 15.65 -13.34
CA ASN A 355 -21.72 16.23 -12.08
C ASN A 355 -20.21 16.54 -12.10
N ILE A 356 -19.37 15.64 -12.63
CA ILE A 356 -17.94 15.87 -12.83
C ILE A 356 -17.71 17.11 -13.70
N ARG A 357 -18.44 17.25 -14.81
CA ARG A 357 -18.33 18.44 -15.68
C ARG A 357 -18.74 19.73 -14.96
N LYS A 358 -19.80 19.69 -14.14
CA LYS A 358 -20.24 20.85 -13.34
C LYS A 358 -19.18 21.27 -12.33
N VAL A 359 -18.64 20.33 -11.55
CA VAL A 359 -17.58 20.61 -10.55
C VAL A 359 -16.33 21.13 -11.24
N ALA A 360 -15.88 20.50 -12.32
CA ALA A 360 -14.72 20.96 -13.09
C ALA A 360 -14.91 22.36 -13.68
N ALA A 361 -16.11 22.67 -14.19
CA ALA A 361 -16.42 24.02 -14.69
C ALA A 361 -16.44 25.06 -13.56
N SER A 362 -17.00 24.72 -12.41
CA SER A 362 -17.01 25.58 -11.22
C SER A 362 -15.59 25.85 -10.72
N ARG A 363 -14.75 24.81 -10.56
CA ARG A 363 -13.33 24.98 -10.18
C ARG A 363 -12.58 25.86 -11.17
N LYS A 364 -12.74 25.64 -12.47
CA LYS A 364 -12.10 26.47 -13.50
C LYS A 364 -12.52 27.93 -13.40
N ALA A 365 -13.81 28.20 -13.14
CA ALA A 365 -14.31 29.55 -12.96
C ALA A 365 -13.75 30.22 -11.70
N LEU A 366 -13.63 29.47 -10.60
CA LEU A 366 -13.05 29.95 -9.34
C LEU A 366 -11.55 30.26 -9.49
N LEU A 367 -10.78 29.39 -10.15
CA LEU A 367 -9.37 29.64 -10.45
C LEU A 367 -9.19 30.87 -11.35
N ALA A 368 -10.09 31.07 -12.33
CA ALA A 368 -10.04 32.23 -13.21
C ALA A 368 -10.41 33.55 -12.49
N ALA A 369 -11.13 33.48 -11.37
CA ALA A 369 -11.44 34.66 -10.56
C ALA A 369 -10.22 35.16 -9.76
N GLY A 370 -9.20 34.31 -9.57
CA GLY A 370 -8.01 34.63 -8.79
C GLY A 370 -8.26 34.69 -7.28
N PRO A 371 -7.29 35.18 -6.49
CA PRO A 371 -7.41 35.27 -5.04
C PRO A 371 -8.54 36.23 -4.62
N ALA A 372 -9.11 35.98 -3.43
CA ALA A 372 -10.05 36.91 -2.82
C ALA A 372 -9.33 38.22 -2.45
N LYS A 373 -10.07 39.33 -2.40
CA LYS A 373 -9.52 40.60 -1.93
C LYS A 373 -9.28 40.51 -0.42
N VAL A 374 -8.04 40.77 -0.01
CA VAL A 374 -7.65 40.85 1.40
C VAL A 374 -7.44 42.30 1.82
N THR A 375 -7.55 42.56 3.12
CA THR A 375 -7.22 43.88 3.69
C THR A 375 -5.71 44.11 3.65
N ALA A 376 -5.29 45.38 3.66
CA ALA A 376 -3.86 45.72 3.72
C ALA A 376 -3.19 45.22 5.01
N GLU A 377 -3.96 45.07 6.09
CA GLU A 377 -3.49 44.52 7.36
C GLU A 377 -3.12 43.03 7.22
N ILE A 378 -4.04 42.20 6.73
CA ILE A 378 -3.79 40.77 6.46
C ILE A 378 -2.63 40.62 5.49
N MET A 379 -2.60 41.40 4.42
CA MET A 379 -1.54 41.33 3.39
C MET A 379 -0.14 41.61 3.94
N ASN A 380 0.00 42.48 4.95
CA ASN A 380 1.31 42.84 5.50
C ASN A 380 1.74 41.95 6.68
N GLN A 381 0.79 41.36 7.40
CA GLN A 381 1.07 40.64 8.65
C GLN A 381 1.02 39.12 8.52
N CYS A 382 0.23 38.59 7.57
CA CYS A 382 -0.08 37.17 7.46
C CYS A 382 0.73 36.50 6.35
N ARG A 383 1.26 35.30 6.63
CA ARG A 383 2.02 34.50 5.65
C ARG A 383 1.68 33.01 5.74
N TRP A 384 1.86 32.31 4.63
CA TRP A 384 1.80 30.86 4.57
C TRP A 384 3.19 30.26 4.80
N VAL A 385 3.26 29.17 5.54
CA VAL A 385 4.51 28.43 5.70
C VAL A 385 4.29 26.92 5.57
N PHE A 386 5.18 26.29 4.80
CA PHE A 386 5.32 24.84 4.73
C PHE A 386 6.63 24.40 5.37
N VAL A 387 6.68 23.13 5.79
CA VAL A 387 7.93 22.44 6.15
C VAL A 387 8.12 21.27 5.20
N VAL A 388 9.33 21.11 4.67
CA VAL A 388 9.69 19.94 3.87
C VAL A 388 11.12 19.52 4.15
N CYS A 389 11.37 18.23 4.36
CA CYS A 389 12.70 17.65 4.27
C CYS A 389 12.63 16.16 3.95
N GLY A 390 13.60 15.63 3.20
CA GLY A 390 13.79 14.19 3.01
C GLY A 390 13.64 13.70 1.55
N PRO A 391 12.98 12.55 1.30
CA PRO A 391 12.91 11.94 -0.03
C PRO A 391 12.19 12.81 -1.07
N GLU A 392 12.45 12.53 -2.36
CA GLU A 392 11.82 13.17 -3.53
C GLU A 392 10.29 13.28 -3.40
N MET A 393 9.64 12.29 -2.80
CA MET A 393 8.20 12.28 -2.55
C MET A 393 7.72 13.53 -1.81
N HIS A 394 8.44 14.00 -0.78
CA HIS A 394 8.00 15.15 0.03
C HIS A 394 8.14 16.46 -0.74
N THR A 395 9.24 16.63 -1.47
CA THR A 395 9.46 17.81 -2.31
C THR A 395 8.51 17.88 -3.50
N GLU A 396 8.15 16.74 -4.10
CA GLU A 396 7.15 16.67 -5.16
C GLU A 396 5.73 16.95 -4.62
N THR A 397 5.41 16.44 -3.44
CA THR A 397 4.13 16.72 -2.76
C THR A 397 3.99 18.21 -2.47
N LEU A 398 5.03 18.85 -1.92
CA LEU A 398 5.10 20.30 -1.71
C LEU A 398 4.88 21.07 -3.02
N ARG A 399 5.55 20.68 -4.12
CA ARG A 399 5.36 21.34 -5.42
C ARG A 399 3.89 21.35 -5.82
N THR A 400 3.20 20.22 -5.66
CA THR A 400 1.77 20.11 -5.94
C THR A 400 0.93 21.01 -5.04
N ALA A 401 1.24 21.09 -3.74
CA ALA A 401 0.56 22.00 -2.82
C ALA A 401 0.72 23.47 -3.20
N VAL A 402 1.95 23.93 -3.41
CA VAL A 402 2.26 25.32 -3.80
C VAL A 402 1.60 25.68 -5.13
N LYS A 403 1.66 24.78 -6.13
CA LYS A 403 1.00 24.97 -7.43
C LYS A 403 -0.51 25.19 -7.32
N ASN A 404 -1.16 24.62 -6.31
CA ASN A 404 -2.60 24.83 -6.07
C ASN A 404 -2.89 26.03 -5.16
N LEU A 405 -1.97 26.41 -4.26
CA LEU A 405 -2.11 27.57 -3.38
C LEU A 405 -1.80 28.90 -4.08
N ALA A 406 -0.68 28.99 -4.80
CA ALA A 406 -0.16 30.24 -5.38
C ALA A 406 -1.17 30.98 -6.27
N PRO A 407 -2.01 30.33 -7.11
CA PRO A 407 -3.01 31.03 -7.92
C PRO A 407 -4.21 31.57 -7.12
N LEU A 408 -4.37 31.12 -5.88
CA LEU A 408 -5.54 31.35 -5.03
C LEU A 408 -5.26 32.22 -3.80
N THR A 409 -4.00 32.62 -3.60
CA THR A 409 -3.63 33.54 -2.53
C THR A 409 -2.85 34.75 -3.03
N SER A 410 -2.96 35.84 -2.28
CA SER A 410 -2.15 37.04 -2.45
C SER A 410 -1.05 37.19 -1.40
N LEU A 411 -0.98 36.29 -0.42
CA LEU A 411 0.02 36.30 0.65
C LEU A 411 1.29 35.56 0.24
N GLU A 412 2.40 35.90 0.89
CA GLU A 412 3.67 35.23 0.67
C GLU A 412 3.62 33.76 1.11
N ILE A 413 4.27 32.91 0.33
CA ILE A 413 4.45 31.47 0.61
C ILE A 413 5.91 31.23 0.97
N TRP A 414 6.13 30.79 2.21
CA TRP A 414 7.45 30.48 2.75
C TRP A 414 7.62 28.96 2.92
N VAL A 415 8.84 28.48 2.80
CA VAL A 415 9.17 27.06 3.03
C VAL A 415 10.38 26.96 3.94
N VAL A 416 10.21 26.28 5.08
CA VAL A 416 11.30 25.91 5.99
C VAL A 416 11.79 24.51 5.61
N THR A 417 13.10 24.34 5.45
CA THR A 417 13.68 23.06 5.02
C THR A 417 15.07 22.84 5.61
N ASP A 418 15.56 21.60 5.53
CA ASP A 418 16.98 21.28 5.64
C ASP A 418 17.45 20.80 4.27
N SER A 419 18.12 21.68 3.52
CA SER A 419 18.54 21.41 2.14
C SER A 419 19.49 20.22 2.04
N THR A 420 20.23 19.91 3.11
CA THR A 420 21.19 18.81 3.14
C THR A 420 20.52 17.43 3.23
N ARG A 421 19.24 17.38 3.62
CA ARG A 421 18.44 16.15 3.68
C ARG A 421 17.62 15.88 2.43
N ASN A 422 17.45 16.87 1.58
CA ASN A 422 16.61 16.74 0.39
C ASN A 422 17.34 15.97 -0.72
N VAL A 423 16.72 14.88 -1.18
CA VAL A 423 17.26 14.09 -2.30
C VAL A 423 17.29 14.90 -3.61
N CYS A 424 16.32 15.81 -3.79
CA CYS A 424 16.30 16.76 -4.88
C CYS A 424 16.05 18.19 -4.38
N PRO A 425 16.56 19.22 -5.08
CA PRO A 425 16.28 20.60 -4.74
C PRO A 425 14.77 20.91 -4.78
N ILE A 426 14.34 21.83 -3.91
CA ILE A 426 12.97 22.34 -3.90
C ILE A 426 12.74 23.16 -5.18
N ASP A 427 11.58 22.95 -5.81
CA ASP A 427 11.13 23.79 -6.91
C ASP A 427 10.62 25.13 -6.37
N LEU A 428 11.20 26.23 -6.84
CA LEU A 428 10.93 27.57 -6.33
C LEU A 428 9.71 28.24 -7.00
N ASP A 429 9.06 27.60 -7.98
CA ASP A 429 7.88 28.17 -8.63
C ASP A 429 6.73 28.41 -7.63
N GLY A 430 6.28 29.66 -7.52
CA GLY A 430 5.26 30.10 -6.55
C GLY A 430 5.76 30.28 -5.10
N ILE A 431 7.00 29.92 -4.79
CA ILE A 431 7.59 30.11 -3.45
C ILE A 431 8.29 31.47 -3.38
N HIS A 432 8.01 32.23 -2.32
CA HIS A 432 8.57 33.57 -2.13
C HIS A 432 9.85 33.55 -1.30
N THR A 433 9.96 32.65 -0.32
CA THR A 433 11.13 32.58 0.56
C THR A 433 11.38 31.14 0.99
N VAL A 434 12.65 30.73 0.98
CA VAL A 434 13.11 29.46 1.54
C VAL A 434 14.01 29.75 2.73
N VAL A 435 13.70 29.15 3.87
CA VAL A 435 14.47 29.25 5.11
C VAL A 435 15.17 27.92 5.33
N ASP A 436 16.48 27.90 5.15
CA ASP A 436 17.29 26.70 5.31
C ASP A 436 17.79 26.58 6.75
N VAL A 437 17.39 25.51 7.44
CA VAL A 437 17.63 25.24 8.85
C VAL A 437 18.28 23.88 9.00
N ALA A 438 19.52 23.87 9.47
CA ALA A 438 20.23 22.63 9.76
C ALA A 438 19.56 21.92 10.95
N THR A 439 19.07 20.71 10.73
CA THR A 439 18.44 19.90 11.76
C THR A 439 19.47 19.02 12.50
N PRO A 440 19.16 18.55 13.72
CA PRO A 440 20.06 17.68 14.46
C PRO A 440 20.45 16.42 13.68
N LYS A 441 21.76 16.15 13.56
CA LYS A 441 22.30 15.07 12.70
C LYS A 441 21.86 13.65 13.10
N HIS A 442 21.47 13.45 14.36
CA HIS A 442 21.05 12.14 14.86
C HIS A 442 19.59 11.81 14.54
N PHE A 443 18.80 12.79 14.07
CA PHE A 443 17.44 12.55 13.62
C PHE A 443 17.41 11.95 12.22
N ASP A 444 16.49 11.01 12.00
CA ASP A 444 16.09 10.61 10.65
C ASP A 444 15.28 11.72 9.95
N ASP A 445 14.95 11.53 8.67
CA ASP A 445 14.25 12.55 7.88
C ASP A 445 12.84 12.85 8.42
N HIS A 446 12.18 11.86 9.03
CA HIS A 446 10.82 12.00 9.57
C HIS A 446 10.84 12.76 10.90
N GLN A 447 11.77 12.41 11.79
CA GLN A 447 12.03 13.12 13.05
C GLN A 447 12.45 14.57 12.79
N ALA A 448 13.32 14.80 11.80
CA ALA A 448 13.75 16.14 11.39
C ALA A 448 12.56 16.99 10.90
N SER A 449 11.65 16.41 10.13
CA SER A 449 10.43 17.10 9.67
C SER A 449 9.52 17.49 10.85
N ILE A 450 9.30 16.59 11.80
CA ILE A 450 8.51 16.88 13.01
C ILE A 450 9.18 17.97 13.85
N TRP A 451 10.50 17.94 13.99
CA TRP A 451 11.26 18.95 14.73
C TRP A 451 11.08 20.36 14.12
N LEU A 452 11.24 20.48 12.80
CA LEU A 452 11.04 21.74 12.07
C LEU A 452 9.58 22.23 12.18
N LYS A 453 8.61 21.32 12.04
CA LYS A 453 7.17 21.64 12.10
C LYS A 453 6.75 22.16 13.47
N THR A 454 7.11 21.45 14.52
CA THR A 454 6.65 21.77 15.88
C THR A 454 7.41 22.95 16.49
N GLY A 455 8.67 23.17 16.09
CA GLY A 455 9.49 24.31 16.52
C GLY A 455 9.49 25.50 15.55
N ILE A 456 8.52 25.55 14.62
CA ILE A 456 8.56 26.43 13.45
C ILE A 456 8.67 27.93 13.78
N HIS A 457 8.10 28.37 14.90
CA HIS A 457 8.16 29.77 15.34
C HIS A 457 9.57 30.25 15.65
N ASN A 458 10.49 29.35 15.99
CA ASN A 458 11.89 29.67 16.26
C ASN A 458 12.70 29.94 14.98
N HIS A 459 12.14 29.62 13.81
CA HIS A 459 12.81 29.73 12.50
C HIS A 459 12.28 30.86 11.63
N LEU A 460 11.23 31.54 12.08
CA LEU A 460 10.53 32.56 11.32
C LEU A 460 10.59 33.90 12.04
N PRO A 461 10.53 35.03 11.30
CA PRO A 461 10.40 36.33 11.92
C PRO A 461 9.05 36.46 12.63
N VAL A 462 8.98 37.38 13.60
CA VAL A 462 7.74 37.72 14.31
C VAL A 462 6.67 38.15 13.30
N GLY A 463 5.51 37.51 13.35
CA GLY A 463 4.39 37.75 12.43
C GLY A 463 3.24 36.79 12.69
N GLU A 464 2.16 36.90 11.90
CA GLU A 464 1.05 35.96 11.91
C GLU A 464 1.26 34.93 10.79
N TRP A 465 1.17 33.65 11.14
CA TRP A 465 1.54 32.56 10.26
C TRP A 465 0.46 31.49 10.21
N CYS A 466 0.27 30.92 9.03
CA CYS A 466 -0.49 29.70 8.85
C CYS A 466 0.42 28.59 8.35
N TYR A 467 0.60 27.57 9.17
CA TYR A 467 1.28 26.35 8.78
C TYR A 467 0.35 25.45 7.96
N LEU A 468 0.89 24.88 6.89
CA LEU A 468 0.25 23.86 6.06
C LEU A 468 1.18 22.66 5.90
N ASP A 469 0.67 21.45 6.17
CA ASP A 469 1.34 20.22 5.73
C ASP A 469 1.46 20.21 4.18
N SER A 470 2.51 19.57 3.67
CA SER A 470 2.76 19.52 2.21
C SER A 470 1.69 18.78 1.40
N ASP A 471 0.79 18.03 2.05
CA ASP A 471 -0.33 17.30 1.44
C ASP A 471 -1.67 18.07 1.49
N ILE A 472 -1.60 19.37 1.77
CA ILE A 472 -2.73 20.29 1.79
C ILE A 472 -2.72 21.19 0.57
N ILE A 473 -3.86 21.29 -0.10
CA ILE A 473 -4.01 22.11 -1.30
C ILE A 473 -5.14 23.12 -1.14
N ALA A 474 -5.02 24.27 -1.80
CA ALA A 474 -6.13 25.19 -1.99
C ALA A 474 -6.97 24.78 -3.21
N VAL A 475 -8.30 24.83 -3.07
CA VAL A 475 -9.22 24.42 -4.13
C VAL A 475 -10.18 25.52 -4.58
N ARG A 476 -10.24 26.63 -3.85
CA ARG A 476 -10.99 27.84 -4.22
C ARG A 476 -10.47 29.11 -3.52
N PRO A 477 -10.83 30.30 -4.02
CA PRO A 477 -10.46 31.59 -3.40
C PRO A 477 -10.99 31.77 -1.98
N GLY A 478 -10.40 32.72 -1.26
CA GLY A 478 -10.78 33.10 0.10
C GLY A 478 -10.11 32.25 1.18
N VAL A 479 -8.96 31.65 0.89
CA VAL A 479 -8.21 30.88 1.89
C VAL A 479 -7.72 31.75 3.04
N GLU A 480 -7.55 33.06 2.82
CA GLU A 480 -7.07 34.03 3.80
C GLU A 480 -8.06 34.34 4.93
N GLU A 481 -9.36 34.07 4.74
CA GLU A 481 -10.37 34.18 5.81
C GLU A 481 -10.03 33.26 7.00
N ILE A 482 -9.15 32.26 6.82
CA ILE A 482 -8.67 31.42 7.91
C ILE A 482 -8.06 32.26 9.05
N PHE A 483 -7.37 33.35 8.74
CA PHE A 483 -6.69 34.19 9.73
C PHE A 483 -7.67 34.89 10.69
N GLU A 484 -8.94 35.07 10.27
CA GLU A 484 -10.00 35.64 11.12
C GLU A 484 -10.45 34.66 12.23
N HIS A 485 -10.09 33.39 12.12
CA HIS A 485 -10.46 32.33 13.06
C HIS A 485 -9.41 32.04 14.13
N ARG A 486 -8.35 32.85 14.22
CA ARG A 486 -7.35 32.74 15.29
C ARG A 486 -7.91 33.32 16.60
N HIS A 487 -8.54 32.47 17.39
CA HIS A 487 -9.12 32.83 18.69
C HIS A 487 -8.27 32.32 19.86
N GLY A 488 -7.09 32.91 20.04
CA GLY A 488 -6.14 32.55 21.10
C GLY A 488 -4.71 32.43 20.59
N PRO A 489 -3.79 31.91 21.42
CA PRO A 489 -2.39 31.78 21.04
C PRO A 489 -2.20 30.87 19.84
N VAL A 490 -3.06 29.87 19.65
CA VAL A 490 -3.03 29.00 18.47
C VAL A 490 -4.47 28.69 18.02
N ALA A 491 -4.63 28.34 16.74
CA ALA A 491 -5.89 27.79 16.25
C ALA A 491 -5.62 26.59 15.34
N PHE A 492 -6.21 25.45 15.68
CA PHE A 492 -6.05 24.20 14.94
C PHE A 492 -7.39 23.72 14.36
N ALA A 493 -7.32 22.95 13.29
CA ALA A 493 -8.47 22.26 12.73
C ALA A 493 -8.86 21.01 13.53
N SER A 494 -10.05 20.45 13.28
CA SER A 494 -10.44 19.14 13.84
C SER A 494 -9.87 18.01 13.00
N ASP A 495 -9.41 16.92 13.63
CA ASP A 495 -8.94 15.73 12.89
C ASP A 495 -10.09 14.80 12.49
N LEU A 496 -10.90 15.21 11.51
CA LEU A 496 -12.07 14.46 11.04
C LEU A 496 -11.81 13.80 9.66
N THR A 497 -11.24 12.60 9.65
CA THR A 497 -11.09 11.76 8.44
C THR A 497 -12.41 11.11 7.99
N ILE A 498 -13.37 11.07 8.91
CA ILE A 498 -14.72 10.50 8.81
C ILE A 498 -15.65 11.34 9.70
N SER A 499 -16.96 11.08 9.66
CA SER A 499 -17.95 11.86 10.43
C SER A 499 -17.71 11.89 11.95
N VAL A 500 -17.00 10.91 12.51
CA VAL A 500 -16.64 10.87 13.94
C VAL A 500 -15.23 10.29 14.12
N ASN A 501 -14.28 11.13 14.57
CA ASN A 501 -12.93 10.71 14.94
C ASN A 501 -12.52 11.36 16.28
N GLN A 502 -12.02 10.55 17.20
CA GLN A 502 -11.81 10.89 18.62
C GLN A 502 -10.51 10.24 19.12
N VAL A 503 -10.00 10.68 20.27
CA VAL A 503 -8.71 10.20 20.83
C VAL A 503 -8.60 8.67 20.90
N ASP A 504 -9.60 7.99 21.48
CA ASP A 504 -9.53 6.52 21.62
C ASP A 504 -9.57 5.82 20.25
N ARG A 505 -10.23 6.41 19.26
CA ARG A 505 -10.27 5.92 17.88
C ARG A 505 -8.94 6.16 17.13
N PHE A 506 -8.27 7.27 17.43
CA PHE A 506 -6.95 7.61 16.89
C PHE A 506 -5.82 6.80 17.56
N SER A 507 -5.99 6.39 18.82
CA SER A 507 -4.95 5.75 19.62
C SER A 507 -4.20 4.60 18.92
N PRO A 508 -4.83 3.66 18.19
CA PRO A 508 -4.10 2.60 17.50
C PRO A 508 -3.16 3.07 16.38
N TRP A 509 -3.38 4.29 15.86
CA TRP A 509 -2.55 4.91 14.82
C TRP A 509 -1.38 5.71 15.41
N ALA A 510 -1.48 6.08 16.68
CA ALA A 510 -0.44 6.78 17.44
C ALA A 510 0.48 5.84 18.24
N MET A 511 0.02 4.62 18.55
CA MET A 511 0.70 3.71 19.48
C MET A 511 1.22 2.43 18.81
N ASN A 512 2.34 1.92 19.30
CA ASN A 512 2.87 0.59 18.99
C ASN A 512 2.15 -0.49 19.83
N CYS A 513 0.84 -0.64 19.60
CA CYS A 513 0.02 -1.62 20.32
C CYS A 513 -0.58 -2.67 19.38
N GLU A 514 -0.86 -3.86 19.91
CA GLU A 514 -1.49 -4.97 19.17
C GLU A 514 -3.01 -4.82 19.00
N CYS A 515 -3.58 -3.65 19.34
CA CYS A 515 -4.99 -3.34 19.17
C CYS A 515 -5.34 -3.37 17.68
N THR A 516 -5.68 -4.55 17.19
CA THR A 516 -6.05 -4.84 15.81
C THR A 516 -7.57 -4.82 15.70
N GLY A 517 -8.08 -3.95 14.82
CA GLY A 517 -9.50 -3.87 14.48
C GLY A 517 -9.65 -3.43 13.02
N PHE A 518 -10.79 -3.73 12.41
CA PHE A 518 -11.14 -3.29 11.05
C PHE A 518 -12.34 -2.34 11.12
N GLY A 519 -12.27 -1.24 10.38
CA GLY A 519 -13.38 -0.31 10.18
C GLY A 519 -13.80 0.44 11.45
N GLU A 520 -15.12 0.62 11.62
CA GLU A 520 -15.75 1.45 12.65
C GLU A 520 -15.56 1.00 14.12
N THR A 521 -14.88 -0.13 14.34
CA THR A 521 -14.71 -0.73 15.68
C THR A 521 -13.32 -0.53 16.28
N HIS A 522 -12.45 0.20 15.58
CA HIS A 522 -11.05 0.36 15.97
C HIS A 522 -10.89 1.49 16.99
N SER A 523 -10.68 1.15 18.26
CA SER A 523 -10.41 2.10 19.34
C SER A 523 -9.68 1.43 20.50
N CYS A 524 -8.86 2.18 21.24
CA CYS A 524 -8.25 1.78 22.51
C CYS A 524 -7.87 3.00 23.36
N SER A 525 -7.63 2.79 24.65
CA SER A 525 -7.27 3.84 25.61
C SER A 525 -5.78 4.10 25.78
N HIS A 526 -4.91 3.35 25.09
CA HIS A 526 -3.47 3.36 25.36
C HIS A 526 -2.83 4.73 25.19
N LEU A 527 -3.26 5.54 24.21
CA LEU A 527 -2.74 6.89 24.01
C LEU A 527 -3.06 7.79 25.21
N ARG A 528 -4.29 7.81 25.69
CA ARG A 528 -4.67 8.65 26.84
C ARG A 528 -4.06 8.16 28.15
N GLU A 529 -3.87 6.85 28.31
CA GLU A 529 -3.12 6.28 29.43
C GLU A 529 -1.67 6.76 29.43
N GLN A 530 -0.99 6.70 28.28
CA GLN A 530 0.37 7.22 28.14
C GLN A 530 0.45 8.74 28.31
N ILE A 531 -0.52 9.51 27.83
CA ILE A 531 -0.56 10.96 28.06
C ILE A 531 -0.70 11.27 29.55
N SER A 532 -1.55 10.54 30.27
CA SER A 532 -1.68 10.67 31.72
C SER A 532 -0.39 10.29 32.44
N GLU A 533 0.26 9.20 32.05
CA GLU A 533 1.48 8.71 32.70
C GLU A 533 2.67 9.66 32.47
N ARG A 534 2.88 10.10 31.23
CA ARG A 534 4.07 10.86 30.83
C ARG A 534 3.93 12.36 31.09
N PHE A 535 2.72 12.91 30.97
CA PHE A 535 2.49 14.35 31.03
C PHE A 535 1.53 14.78 32.15
N GLY A 536 0.93 13.84 32.89
CA GLY A 536 -0.04 14.15 33.95
C GLY A 536 -1.37 14.70 33.46
N ALA A 537 -1.63 14.71 32.14
CA ALA A 537 -2.84 15.27 31.55
C ALA A 537 -3.95 14.21 31.41
N GLN A 538 -5.14 14.51 31.93
CA GLN A 538 -6.31 13.64 31.82
C GLN A 538 -7.12 13.97 30.57
N VAL A 539 -7.04 13.11 29.55
CA VAL A 539 -7.71 13.32 28.26
C VAL A 539 -8.91 12.37 28.11
N PRO A 540 -10.13 12.87 27.84
CA PRO A 540 -11.29 12.05 27.50
C PRO A 540 -11.08 11.30 26.19
N GLY A 541 -11.46 10.02 26.17
CA GLY A 541 -11.35 9.18 24.96
C GLY A 541 -12.24 9.63 23.81
N ASP A 542 -13.33 10.33 24.11
CA ASP A 542 -14.31 10.84 23.16
C ASP A 542 -14.04 12.28 22.69
N TRP A 543 -12.95 12.90 23.17
CA TRP A 543 -12.55 14.22 22.71
C TRP A 543 -12.16 14.19 21.22
N VAL A 544 -12.74 15.11 20.44
CA VAL A 544 -12.37 15.31 19.04
C VAL A 544 -11.09 16.15 19.02
N HIS A 545 -9.96 15.45 18.96
CA HIS A 545 -8.64 16.07 18.93
C HIS A 545 -8.41 16.95 17.70
N TRP A 546 -7.44 17.85 17.86
CA TRP A 546 -6.97 18.77 16.84
C TRP A 546 -6.12 18.06 15.80
N ASN A 547 -6.06 18.59 14.58
CA ASN A 547 -5.22 18.10 13.49
C ASN A 547 -3.98 18.98 13.37
N GLY A 548 -2.78 18.39 13.40
CA GLY A 548 -1.53 19.13 13.29
C GLY A 548 -1.18 19.64 11.88
N GLY A 549 -1.99 19.38 10.86
CA GLY A 549 -1.69 19.71 9.46
C GLY A 549 -2.06 21.12 9.02
N VAL A 550 -2.99 21.77 9.71
CA VAL A 550 -3.30 23.20 9.52
C VAL A 550 -3.41 23.88 10.87
N PHE A 551 -2.57 24.89 11.09
CA PHE A 551 -2.69 25.70 12.30
C PHE A 551 -2.16 27.12 12.14
N LEU A 552 -2.76 28.03 12.90
CA LEU A 552 -2.37 29.43 13.00
C LEU A 552 -1.55 29.68 14.25
N PHE A 553 -0.52 30.49 14.11
CA PHE A 553 0.32 30.92 15.20
C PHE A 553 0.83 32.36 14.97
N GLY A 554 1.19 33.02 16.06
CA GLY A 554 1.61 34.41 16.10
C GLY A 554 2.57 34.68 17.27
N PRO A 555 2.79 35.95 17.64
CA PRO A 555 3.76 36.34 18.67
C PRO A 555 3.47 35.77 20.08
N ASP A 556 2.22 35.44 20.38
CA ASP A 556 1.74 34.88 21.64
C ASP A 556 1.68 33.33 21.64
N SER A 557 2.15 32.66 20.58
CA SER A 557 2.13 31.18 20.49
C SER A 557 3.34 30.49 21.12
N THR A 558 4.38 31.22 21.51
CA THR A 558 5.69 30.67 21.90
C THR A 558 5.57 29.58 22.98
N GLU A 559 4.84 29.83 24.06
CA GLU A 559 4.66 28.85 25.15
C GLU A 559 4.03 27.53 24.65
N PHE A 560 3.03 27.63 23.78
CA PHE A 560 2.35 26.45 23.25
C PHE A 560 3.28 25.65 22.33
N LEU A 561 3.95 26.33 21.40
CA LEU A 561 4.78 25.67 20.39
C LEU A 561 6.07 25.10 20.99
N ASP A 562 6.70 25.79 21.94
CA ASP A 562 7.86 25.25 22.67
C ASP A 562 7.48 23.96 23.42
N MET A 563 6.37 23.98 24.16
CA MET A 563 5.90 22.80 24.89
C MET A 563 5.51 21.65 23.94
N TRP A 564 4.90 21.94 22.80
CA TRP A 564 4.58 20.93 21.79
C TRP A 564 5.84 20.33 21.18
N ASN A 565 6.82 21.16 20.81
CA ASN A 565 8.11 20.72 20.27
C ASN A 565 8.87 19.82 21.24
N GLU A 566 9.04 20.25 22.50
CA GLU A 566 9.72 19.48 23.53
C GLU A 566 9.09 18.09 23.72
N ARG A 567 7.75 18.03 23.79
CA ARG A 567 7.02 16.77 23.97
C ARG A 567 7.08 15.87 22.74
N ALA A 568 7.02 16.43 21.54
CA ALA A 568 7.16 15.68 20.31
C ALA A 568 8.55 15.02 20.21
N ILE A 569 9.61 15.79 20.49
CA ILE A 569 10.99 15.28 20.51
C ILE A 569 11.16 14.20 21.58
N ALA A 570 10.67 14.43 22.80
CA ALA A 570 10.77 13.44 23.89
C ALA A 570 10.11 12.11 23.51
N SER A 571 9.04 12.13 22.71
CA SER A 571 8.32 10.92 22.30
C SER A 571 9.09 10.03 21.32
N PHE A 572 10.14 10.53 20.67
CA PHE A 572 10.91 9.77 19.68
C PHE A 572 11.60 8.53 20.27
N GLU A 573 11.92 8.57 21.56
CA GLU A 573 12.63 7.50 22.27
C GLU A 573 11.67 6.52 22.97
N TRP A 574 10.35 6.75 22.91
CA TRP A 574 9.38 5.93 23.63
C TRP A 574 8.89 4.77 22.77
N PRO A 575 9.23 3.52 23.12
CA PRO A 575 8.90 2.36 22.29
C PRO A 575 7.40 2.13 22.16
N GLU A 576 6.59 2.61 23.11
CA GLU A 576 5.13 2.51 23.05
C GLU A 576 4.51 3.47 22.03
N TRP A 577 5.21 4.56 21.70
CA TRP A 577 4.73 5.59 20.78
C TRP A 577 5.26 5.35 19.37
N ARG A 578 4.43 5.69 18.38
CA ARG A 578 4.93 5.88 17.02
C ARG A 578 5.48 7.28 16.91
N THR A 579 6.60 7.44 16.21
CA THR A 579 7.20 8.74 15.88
C THR A 579 6.17 9.63 15.17
N ARG A 580 5.51 10.52 15.91
CA ARG A 580 4.43 11.42 15.48
C ARG A 580 4.33 12.60 16.45
N ASP A 581 3.88 13.74 15.96
CA ASP A 581 3.60 14.97 16.72
C ASP A 581 2.21 15.00 17.39
N GLN A 582 1.26 14.25 16.84
CA GLN A 582 -0.17 14.36 17.17
C GLN A 582 -0.52 14.00 18.63
N GLY A 583 0.13 13.00 19.22
CA GLY A 583 -0.09 12.64 20.62
C GLY A 583 0.48 13.70 21.58
N ALA A 584 1.61 14.31 21.22
CA ALA A 584 2.19 15.43 21.95
C ALA A 584 1.29 16.67 21.85
N LEU A 585 0.70 16.94 20.67
CA LEU A 585 -0.26 18.04 20.48
C LEU A 585 -1.47 17.92 21.41
N ILE A 586 -2.07 16.72 21.49
CA ILE A 586 -3.18 16.43 22.40
C ILE A 586 -2.78 16.75 23.84
N ALA A 587 -1.62 16.24 24.28
CA ALA A 587 -1.13 16.48 25.62
C ALA A 587 -0.94 17.97 25.90
N THR A 588 -0.35 18.73 24.96
CA THR A 588 -0.07 20.17 25.10
C THR A 588 -1.37 20.96 25.24
N ALA A 589 -2.36 20.71 24.38
CA ALA A 589 -3.66 21.36 24.44
C ALA A 589 -4.32 21.21 25.82
N TRP A 590 -4.31 20.00 26.39
CA TRP A 590 -4.89 19.74 27.71
C TRP A 590 -4.06 20.26 28.88
N SER A 591 -2.73 20.27 28.75
CA SER A 591 -1.85 20.79 29.81
C SER A 591 -1.95 22.31 29.96
N LEU A 592 -2.18 23.02 28.86
CA LEU A 592 -2.36 24.47 28.82
C LEU A 592 -3.82 24.91 28.98
N GLY A 593 -4.75 23.97 29.19
CA GLY A 593 -6.18 24.28 29.33
C GLY A 593 -6.83 24.85 28.07
N GLN A 594 -6.29 24.55 26.89
CA GLN A 594 -6.75 25.08 25.60
C GLN A 594 -7.68 24.14 24.84
N GLN A 595 -8.05 22.99 25.39
CA GLN A 595 -8.88 21.98 24.71
C GLN A 595 -10.24 22.49 24.20
N ASP A 596 -10.74 23.60 24.76
CA ASP A 596 -12.01 24.24 24.42
C ASP A 596 -11.84 25.46 23.49
N CYS A 597 -10.61 25.78 23.05
CA CYS A 597 -10.37 26.84 22.06
C CYS A 597 -11.15 26.54 20.77
N PRO A 598 -11.77 27.56 20.15
CA PRO A 598 -12.48 27.38 18.88
C PRO A 598 -11.57 26.78 17.82
N ARG A 599 -12.01 25.67 17.24
CA ARG A 599 -11.30 25.02 16.14
C ARG A 599 -11.57 25.75 14.83
N LEU A 600 -10.61 25.68 13.92
CA LEU A 600 -10.77 26.20 12.56
C LEU A 600 -12.00 25.54 11.89
N PRO A 601 -12.81 26.30 11.14
CA PRO A 601 -13.92 25.74 10.39
C PRO A 601 -13.47 24.64 9.43
N ALA A 602 -14.30 23.60 9.26
CA ALA A 602 -13.96 22.44 8.43
C ALA A 602 -13.69 22.78 6.95
N GLU A 603 -14.08 23.97 6.47
CA GLU A 603 -13.73 24.42 5.12
C GLU A 603 -12.25 24.79 4.94
N PHE A 604 -11.53 25.09 6.02
CA PHE A 604 -10.10 25.40 6.01
C PHE A 604 -9.21 24.20 6.34
N ASN A 605 -9.81 23.04 6.59
CA ASN A 605 -9.09 21.77 6.63
C ASN A 605 -10.06 20.61 6.38
N PHE A 606 -10.56 20.50 5.14
CA PHE A 606 -11.43 19.38 4.81
C PHE A 606 -10.58 18.15 4.46
N ILE A 607 -10.55 17.17 5.36
CA ILE A 607 -9.78 15.93 5.17
C ILE A 607 -10.53 15.01 4.19
N ALA A 608 -10.04 14.93 2.96
CA ALA A 608 -10.59 14.04 1.94
C ALA A 608 -9.76 12.74 1.85
N ASP A 609 -10.09 11.80 2.73
CA ASP A 609 -9.55 10.44 2.70
C ASP A 609 -10.33 9.58 1.69
N LEU A 610 -9.68 9.10 0.63
CA LEU A 610 -10.33 8.21 -0.35
C LEU A 610 -10.63 6.82 0.24
N GLY A 611 -10.01 6.48 1.37
CA GLY A 611 -10.35 5.34 2.22
C GLY A 611 -11.67 5.50 2.98
N ASN A 612 -12.17 6.73 3.15
CA ASN A 612 -13.48 6.95 3.75
C ASN A 612 -14.58 6.44 2.80
N GLY A 613 -15.23 5.35 3.23
CA GLY A 613 -16.31 4.66 2.51
C GLY A 613 -17.57 5.50 2.28
N ASP A 614 -17.70 6.64 2.96
CA ASP A 614 -18.88 7.51 2.97
C ASP A 614 -18.60 8.94 2.45
N LEU A 615 -17.36 9.24 2.07
CA LEU A 615 -16.97 10.52 1.49
C LEU A 615 -17.85 10.89 0.29
N CYS A 616 -18.36 12.11 0.26
CA CYS A 616 -19.25 12.58 -0.79
C CYS A 616 -18.80 13.93 -1.34
N LEU A 617 -19.02 14.10 -2.64
CA LEU A 617 -18.92 15.38 -3.34
C LEU A 617 -20.16 15.56 -4.21
N ASP A 618 -20.89 16.64 -3.94
CA ASP A 618 -22.05 17.07 -4.72
C ASP A 618 -21.79 18.45 -5.36
N PRO A 619 -22.17 18.68 -6.63
CA PRO A 619 -21.86 19.94 -7.32
C PRO A 619 -22.48 21.19 -6.68
N GLU A 620 -23.56 21.06 -5.92
CA GLU A 620 -24.27 22.19 -5.32
C GLU A 620 -23.94 22.30 -3.83
N ARG A 621 -23.87 21.16 -3.12
CA ARG A 621 -23.64 21.16 -1.66
C ARG A 621 -22.17 21.20 -1.25
N GLY A 622 -21.26 20.72 -2.10
CA GLY A 622 -19.83 20.62 -1.80
C GLY A 622 -19.45 19.24 -1.26
N TRP A 623 -18.50 19.22 -0.33
CA TRP A 623 -17.91 18.02 0.26
C TRP A 623 -18.59 17.61 1.57
N ALA A 624 -18.69 16.32 1.85
CA ALA A 624 -19.16 15.81 3.14
C ALA A 624 -18.46 14.50 3.48
N LEU A 625 -18.11 14.31 4.75
CA LEU A 625 -17.50 13.07 5.25
C LEU A 625 -18.50 11.90 5.33
N HIS A 626 -19.80 12.20 5.22
CA HIS A 626 -20.90 11.23 5.22
C HIS A 626 -22.09 11.75 4.38
N PRO A 627 -22.91 10.89 3.75
CA PRO A 627 -24.04 11.33 2.91
C PRO A 627 -25.09 12.18 3.64
N ALA A 628 -25.17 12.06 4.97
CA ALA A 628 -26.06 12.88 5.81
C ALA A 628 -25.57 14.33 6.00
N GLY A 629 -24.33 14.64 5.61
CA GLY A 629 -23.67 15.91 5.93
C GLY A 629 -22.97 15.89 7.30
N PRO A 630 -22.58 17.06 7.83
CA PRO A 630 -22.71 18.38 7.20
C PRO A 630 -21.94 18.50 5.87
N TRP A 631 -22.41 19.38 5.00
CA TRP A 631 -21.80 19.65 3.70
C TRP A 631 -21.01 20.95 3.75
N HIS A 632 -19.79 20.94 3.24
CA HIS A 632 -18.82 22.03 3.33
C HIS A 632 -18.33 22.44 1.94
N GLN A 633 -18.11 23.73 1.79
CA GLN A 633 -17.47 24.30 0.63
C GLN A 633 -15.97 24.45 0.90
N ALA A 634 -15.25 23.33 0.87
CA ALA A 634 -13.82 23.28 1.19
C ALA A 634 -13.02 24.34 0.41
N ARG A 635 -12.17 25.08 1.11
CA ARG A 635 -11.17 26.03 0.57
C ARG A 635 -9.78 25.43 0.60
N LEU A 636 -9.44 24.79 1.72
CA LEU A 636 -8.25 23.97 1.87
C LEU A 636 -8.67 22.51 2.05
N MET A 637 -8.02 21.62 1.31
CA MET A 637 -8.26 20.19 1.35
C MET A 637 -6.99 19.44 1.74
N HIS A 638 -7.11 18.58 2.75
CA HIS A 638 -6.03 17.70 3.21
C HIS A 638 -6.22 16.30 2.63
N LEU A 639 -5.24 15.84 1.84
CA LEU A 639 -5.38 14.68 0.97
C LEU A 639 -4.54 13.47 1.40
N TYR A 640 -4.88 12.87 2.55
CA TYR A 640 -4.12 11.78 3.22
C TYR A 640 -3.74 10.58 2.33
N THR A 641 -4.62 10.14 1.43
CA THR A 641 -4.40 8.95 0.60
C THR A 641 -4.11 9.28 -0.86
N SER A 642 -3.97 10.56 -1.19
CA SER A 642 -3.74 11.02 -2.56
C SER A 642 -2.26 11.02 -2.89
N ARG A 643 -1.94 10.72 -4.14
CA ARG A 643 -0.55 10.63 -4.62
C ARG A 643 -0.08 11.96 -5.19
N LEU A 644 0.10 12.94 -4.32
CA LEU A 644 0.49 14.30 -4.70
C LEU A 644 1.92 14.39 -5.25
N GLU A 645 2.74 13.36 -4.98
CA GLU A 645 4.08 13.21 -5.53
C GLU A 645 4.10 12.81 -7.02
N ASP A 646 2.95 12.43 -7.60
CA ASP A 646 2.86 12.12 -9.03
C ASP A 646 2.84 13.42 -9.85
N PRO A 647 3.81 13.69 -10.75
CA PRO A 647 3.84 14.94 -11.52
C PRO A 647 2.61 15.17 -12.40
N GLU A 648 1.88 14.11 -12.72
CA GLU A 648 0.66 14.15 -13.52
C GLU A 648 -0.60 14.29 -12.66
N TRP A 649 -0.48 14.36 -11.33
CA TRP A 649 -1.60 14.44 -10.40
C TRP A 649 -2.54 15.61 -10.75
N ASP A 650 -3.84 15.35 -10.71
CA ASP A 650 -4.89 16.34 -10.98
C ASP A 650 -6.06 16.14 -10.02
N LEU A 651 -6.43 17.19 -9.28
CA LEU A 651 -7.56 17.19 -8.33
C LEU A 651 -8.85 16.65 -8.94
N GLY A 652 -9.17 17.07 -10.17
CA GLY A 652 -10.41 16.70 -10.82
C GLY A 652 -10.47 15.22 -11.19
N ARG A 653 -9.37 14.71 -11.72
CA ARG A 653 -9.23 13.35 -12.20
C ARG A 653 -9.03 12.35 -11.06
N ASP A 654 -8.15 12.66 -10.13
CA ASP A 654 -7.63 11.70 -9.16
C ASP A 654 -8.39 11.74 -7.81
N VAL A 655 -9.14 12.80 -7.52
CA VAL A 655 -9.91 12.93 -6.27
C VAL A 655 -11.40 13.16 -6.54
N GLU A 656 -11.77 14.25 -7.21
CA GLU A 656 -13.18 14.62 -7.38
C GLU A 656 -13.97 13.61 -8.22
N ALA A 657 -13.45 13.17 -9.36
CA ALA A 657 -14.16 12.26 -10.25
C ALA A 657 -14.43 10.88 -9.61
N PRO A 658 -13.46 10.23 -8.93
CA PRO A 658 -13.70 9.03 -8.14
C PRO A 658 -14.78 9.24 -7.07
N VAL A 659 -14.68 10.32 -6.29
CA VAL A 659 -15.64 10.61 -5.22
C VAL A 659 -17.05 10.84 -5.79
N ILE A 660 -17.20 11.65 -6.85
CA ILE A 660 -18.51 11.93 -7.49
C ILE A 660 -19.15 10.65 -8.06
N ARG A 661 -18.35 9.74 -8.65
CA ARG A 661 -18.86 8.45 -9.13
C ARG A 661 -19.42 7.59 -7.99
N GLN A 662 -18.88 7.73 -6.79
CA GLN A 662 -19.34 7.02 -5.61
C GLN A 662 -20.44 7.74 -4.84
N THR A 663 -20.49 9.07 -4.85
CA THR A 663 -21.49 9.88 -4.11
C THR A 663 -22.91 9.38 -4.33
N LEU A 664 -23.31 9.09 -5.58
CA LEU A 664 -24.68 8.64 -5.87
C LEU A 664 -24.95 7.22 -5.34
N VAL A 665 -23.96 6.33 -5.38
CA VAL A 665 -24.08 4.98 -4.83
C VAL A 665 -24.19 5.03 -3.31
N ARG A 666 -23.34 5.85 -2.68
CA ARG A 666 -23.30 6.10 -1.23
C ARG A 666 -24.59 6.73 -0.73
N ALA A 667 -25.05 7.80 -1.36
CA ALA A 667 -26.31 8.46 -1.02
C ALA A 667 -27.52 7.52 -1.18
N ASN A 668 -27.56 6.70 -2.23
CA ASN A 668 -28.62 5.70 -2.39
C ASN A 668 -28.52 4.56 -1.37
N ARG A 669 -27.31 4.15 -0.96
CA ARG A 669 -27.10 3.19 0.13
C ARG A 669 -27.63 3.76 1.44
N TRP A 670 -27.24 4.99 1.79
CA TRP A 670 -27.69 5.67 2.99
C TRP A 670 -29.21 5.85 3.02
N ARG A 671 -29.82 6.35 1.95
CA ARG A 671 -31.29 6.49 1.85
C ARG A 671 -32.02 5.16 2.02
N ARG A 672 -31.44 4.07 1.52
CA ARG A 672 -31.97 2.71 1.74
C ARG A 672 -31.83 2.27 3.20
N PHE A 673 -30.73 2.63 3.87
CA PHE A 673 -30.54 2.36 5.30
C PHE A 673 -31.53 3.13 6.17
N GLU A 674 -31.75 4.43 5.92
CA GLU A 674 -32.76 5.23 6.63
C GLU A 674 -34.15 4.60 6.50
N LEU A 675 -34.54 4.22 5.28
CA LEU A 675 -35.82 3.55 5.03
C LEU A 675 -35.93 2.21 5.79
N ARG A 676 -34.82 1.47 6.00
CA ARG A 676 -34.82 0.26 6.83
C ARG A 676 -35.06 0.57 8.30
N GLN A 677 -34.43 1.62 8.84
CA GLN A 677 -34.63 2.03 10.23
C GLN A 677 -36.09 2.41 10.44
N MET A 678 -36.64 3.26 9.57
CA MET A 678 -38.06 3.62 9.60
C MET A 678 -38.99 2.39 9.50
N ALA A 679 -38.65 1.40 8.66
CA ALA A 679 -39.43 0.17 8.54
C ALA A 679 -39.36 -0.73 9.79
N ARG A 680 -38.18 -0.81 10.45
CA ARG A 680 -38.01 -1.51 11.73
C ARG A 680 -38.79 -0.84 12.85
N ASP A 681 -38.84 0.49 12.82
CA ASP A 681 -39.61 1.31 13.77
C ASP A 681 -41.12 1.29 13.47
N GLY A 682 -41.56 0.45 12.53
CA GLY A 682 -42.98 0.20 12.24
C GLY A 682 -43.63 1.22 11.29
N ALA A 683 -42.87 2.14 10.71
CA ALA A 683 -43.40 3.26 9.92
C ALA A 683 -43.72 2.92 8.45
N VAL A 684 -43.61 1.67 7.99
CA VAL A 684 -43.74 1.30 6.57
C VAL A 684 -44.64 0.07 6.32
N GLN A 685 -45.64 0.18 5.43
CA GLN A 685 -46.62 -0.87 5.06
C GLN A 685 -46.55 -1.32 3.58
N GLY A 686 -46.94 -2.58 3.29
CA GLY A 686 -47.26 -3.07 1.93
C GLY A 686 -46.09 -3.58 1.07
N ARG A 687 -46.18 -3.40 -0.25
CA ARG A 687 -45.23 -3.91 -1.30
C ARG A 687 -43.76 -3.60 -1.05
N GLN A 688 -43.47 -2.58 -0.23
CA GLN A 688 -42.11 -2.21 0.16
C GLN A 688 -41.43 -3.31 1.02
N ARG A 689 -42.19 -4.11 1.78
CA ARG A 689 -41.68 -5.25 2.58
C ARG A 689 -41.00 -6.36 1.76
N LEU A 690 -41.48 -6.66 0.56
CA LEU A 690 -40.91 -7.74 -0.27
C LEU A 690 -39.56 -7.34 -0.87
N GLY A 691 -39.41 -6.07 -1.25
CA GLY A 691 -38.13 -5.49 -1.67
C GLY A 691 -37.10 -5.47 -0.54
N PHE A 692 -37.54 -5.31 0.71
CA PHE A 692 -36.67 -5.38 1.90
C PHE A 692 -36.13 -6.80 2.16
N ALA A 693 -36.93 -7.86 1.95
CA ALA A 693 -36.51 -9.24 2.22
C ALA A 693 -35.36 -9.73 1.31
N MET A 694 -35.37 -9.38 0.02
CA MET A 694 -34.27 -9.73 -0.90
C MET A 694 -32.98 -8.99 -0.58
N VAL A 695 -33.10 -7.77 -0.06
CA VAL A 695 -31.96 -6.93 0.34
C VAL A 695 -31.35 -7.42 1.65
N ASP A 696 -32.16 -7.82 2.62
CA ASP A 696 -31.68 -8.44 3.86
C ASP A 696 -30.91 -9.73 3.58
N ALA A 697 -31.36 -10.56 2.63
CA ALA A 697 -30.64 -11.75 2.22
C ALA A 697 -29.24 -11.43 1.67
N TYR A 698 -29.11 -10.40 0.83
CA TYR A 698 -27.81 -9.98 0.25
C TYR A 698 -26.81 -9.54 1.32
N TRP A 699 -27.18 -8.59 2.19
CA TRP A 699 -26.26 -8.04 3.21
C TRP A 699 -26.00 -9.02 4.35
N TRP A 700 -26.95 -9.91 4.66
CA TRP A 700 -26.73 -11.01 5.60
C TRP A 700 -25.70 -12.02 5.07
N VAL A 701 -25.73 -12.34 3.77
CA VAL A 701 -24.73 -13.19 3.11
C VAL A 701 -23.37 -12.51 3.10
N GLU A 702 -23.28 -11.24 2.72
CA GLU A 702 -22.02 -10.48 2.70
C GLU A 702 -21.36 -10.41 4.09
N GLY A 703 -22.13 -10.01 5.12
CA GLY A 703 -21.62 -9.89 6.48
C GLY A 703 -21.19 -11.23 7.09
N ARG A 704 -21.95 -12.32 6.84
CA ARG A 704 -21.58 -13.66 7.35
C ARG A 704 -20.37 -14.25 6.64
N LEU A 705 -20.29 -14.15 5.32
CA LEU A 705 -19.16 -14.71 4.57
C LEU A 705 -17.86 -13.97 4.90
N GLY A 706 -17.91 -12.64 5.05
CA GLY A 706 -16.78 -11.84 5.53
C GLY A 706 -16.30 -12.26 6.92
N LEU A 707 -17.22 -12.39 7.88
CA LEU A 707 -16.90 -12.76 9.27
C LEU A 707 -16.40 -14.21 9.45
N ILE A 708 -17.01 -15.18 8.76
CA ILE A 708 -16.62 -16.59 8.85
C ILE A 708 -15.20 -16.78 8.33
N TRP A 709 -14.86 -16.11 7.23
CA TRP A 709 -13.57 -16.27 6.61
C TRP A 709 -12.46 -15.48 7.35
N LEU A 710 -12.75 -14.28 7.86
CA LEU A 710 -11.85 -13.54 8.75
C LEU A 710 -11.44 -14.35 9.99
N ARG A 711 -12.37 -15.14 10.55
CA ARG A 711 -12.09 -16.06 11.66
C ARG A 711 -11.19 -17.23 11.26
N ILE A 712 -11.24 -17.69 10.02
CA ILE A 712 -10.46 -18.84 9.53
C ILE A 712 -9.01 -18.44 9.21
N ARG A 713 -8.75 -17.26 8.63
CA ARG A 713 -7.41 -16.92 8.11
C ARG A 713 -6.50 -16.13 9.05
N ARG A 714 -7.02 -15.38 10.03
CA ARG A 714 -6.18 -14.45 10.83
C ARG A 714 -6.07 -14.76 12.33
N GLN A 715 -6.76 -15.78 12.86
CA GLN A 715 -6.64 -16.17 14.27
C GLN A 715 -6.64 -17.71 14.48
N PRO A 716 -5.61 -18.45 14.01
CA PRO A 716 -5.51 -19.89 14.30
C PRO A 716 -5.41 -20.17 15.82
N GLN A 717 -5.00 -19.19 16.64
CA GLN A 717 -4.80 -19.35 18.08
C GLN A 717 -6.10 -19.37 18.92
N ARG A 718 -7.27 -18.99 18.35
CA ARG A 718 -8.53 -18.89 19.13
C ARG A 718 -9.51 -20.04 18.91
N LEU A 719 -9.20 -21.04 18.08
CA LEU A 719 -9.99 -22.28 17.95
C LEU A 719 -9.71 -23.24 19.12
N LYS A 720 -10.01 -22.84 20.35
CA LYS A 720 -10.18 -23.79 21.46
C LYS A 720 -11.59 -24.38 21.37
N LEU A 721 -11.69 -25.68 21.07
CA LEU A 721 -12.95 -26.46 21.04
C LEU A 721 -13.81 -26.27 22.30
N SER A 722 -13.20 -25.95 23.44
CA SER A 722 -13.89 -25.68 24.70
C SER A 722 -14.82 -24.45 24.67
N ARG A 723 -14.54 -23.42 23.86
CA ARG A 723 -15.40 -22.24 23.75
C ARG A 723 -16.56 -22.41 22.76
N LEU A 724 -16.44 -23.33 21.80
CA LEU A 724 -17.55 -23.74 20.92
C LEU A 724 -18.62 -24.49 21.71
N ARG A 725 -18.23 -25.35 22.68
CA ARG A 725 -19.18 -25.96 23.64
C ARG A 725 -19.88 -24.92 24.51
N ALA A 726 -19.17 -23.89 24.98
CA ALA A 726 -19.75 -22.84 25.83
C ALA A 726 -20.72 -21.90 25.08
N SER A 727 -20.61 -21.76 23.75
CA SER A 727 -21.55 -20.98 22.94
C SER A 727 -22.74 -21.81 22.45
N PHE A 728 -22.56 -23.13 22.29
CA PHE A 728 -23.66 -24.07 22.02
C PHE A 728 -24.50 -24.35 23.28
N GLY A 729 -23.87 -24.54 24.45
CA GLY A 729 -24.57 -24.77 25.71
C GLY A 729 -25.43 -23.58 26.15
N ARG A 730 -24.97 -22.34 25.92
CA ARG A 730 -25.74 -21.12 26.21
C ARG A 730 -26.93 -20.88 25.27
N ARG A 731 -26.96 -21.51 24.10
CA ARG A 731 -28.10 -21.41 23.15
C ARG A 731 -29.10 -22.57 23.27
N LEU A 732 -28.78 -23.61 24.03
CA LEU A 732 -29.66 -24.76 24.26
C LEU A 732 -30.27 -24.81 25.67
N GLY A 733 -30.08 -23.78 26.50
CA GLY A 733 -30.83 -23.64 27.75
C GLY A 733 -30.57 -24.74 28.78
N THR A 734 -29.43 -25.44 28.74
CA THR A 734 -29.08 -26.39 29.79
C THR A 734 -28.30 -25.67 30.89
N LYS A 735 -28.93 -25.49 32.05
CA LYS A 735 -28.25 -25.13 33.30
C LYS A 735 -27.16 -26.17 33.57
N GLU A 736 -25.90 -25.76 33.61
CA GLU A 736 -24.85 -26.58 34.21
C GLU A 736 -25.06 -26.60 35.74
N PRO A 737 -24.98 -27.78 36.40
CA PRO A 737 -25.11 -27.88 37.84
C PRO A 737 -23.84 -27.37 38.53
N SER A 738 -24.02 -26.72 39.67
CA SER A 738 -22.95 -26.22 40.54
C SER A 738 -22.09 -27.34 41.11
N ALA A 739 -20.80 -27.33 40.79
CA ALA A 739 -19.70 -27.77 41.64
C ALA A 739 -18.39 -27.16 41.11
#